data_AF-C4JNZ5-F1
#
_entry.id   AF-C4JNZ5-F1
#
_cell.length_a   1.000
_cell.length_b   1.000
_cell.length_c   1.000
_cell.angle_alpha   90.00
_cell.angle_beta   90.00
_cell.angle_gamma   90.00
#
_symmetry.space_group_name_H-M   'P 1'
#
loop_
_entity.id
_entity.type
_entity.pdbx_description
1 polymer ?
#
loop_
_entity_poly.entity_id
_entity_poly.type
_entity_poly.pdbx_seq_one_letter_code
_entity_poly.pdbx_strand_id
1 'polypeptide(L)'
;MSLNLNPRRVKILYLASCEGESLVPLLRRELPALVEVWHPETYLDFEDIVNHCLAYDAIVTGPGPHHRAVGGIIFHLWRVEKPLLGFGKSFHPFVILHGGESELFADPVPRTRTIFKHSATDIFTNIKEFAMTITQTASDAKIRHPMEEPDADTDHPERWEPSSQCPNLVPLAWCPLPESNSSKLMAARHKSKPLWAVQLCIETSKSWKIVDSILKNWWEAVKPHISLCPTGMFVDTRKNKVARGLRKWCAPFNKVLYRVMKLENLESESICEVMGVPNSQNFLIKTPRYSIIPVVSDGSWTLEYSVMGGVALVRKAAQPKSGPVQEDAWDAIGVEIFDALRFVIDRSKATGGHPEIPFWGGFLGFFSYEMCIDKWEINVKPTHDEEYDAVFLWTERSIVINNETGEIFIQSIRRSDDEWLDSTARRLVEFSKHPGLNNILFKLTGTSQTPAERANNILRMKYSQDELTNMVVEHSEIVTPNKARYTQKISRCKQYLEASNPGELHLADQTVIKLPACKDDGWLKLRAWILYKQLAKLAPGPYSAYVGLEKVRVISSSLERHIQWDRAHKVEVKPAESSGAKADDPHLKALSDSFERLTTAVASDHENINQQRGNGARKGGSGRSNDNTGSHVYSREIGSKDGKD
;
A
#
# COMPACT_ATOMS: atom_id res chain seq x y z
N MET A 1 29.44 53.71 -19.58
CA MET A 1 28.63 53.46 -18.37
C MET A 1 28.12 52.04 -18.44
N SER A 2 28.87 51.11 -17.85
CA SER A 2 28.51 49.71 -17.66
C SER A 2 27.40 49.62 -16.61
N LEU A 3 26.22 49.14 -17.00
CA LEU A 3 25.12 48.84 -16.10
C LEU A 3 25.56 47.73 -15.13
N ASN A 4 25.85 48.11 -13.88
CA ASN A 4 25.98 47.20 -12.75
C ASN A 4 24.63 46.50 -12.52
N LEU A 5 24.46 45.31 -13.10
CA LEU A 5 23.45 44.36 -12.69
C LEU A 5 23.78 43.93 -11.25
N ASN A 6 22.93 44.30 -10.31
CA ASN A 6 22.98 43.83 -8.92
C ASN A 6 23.09 42.29 -8.93
N PRO A 7 24.11 41.67 -8.28
CA PRO A 7 24.21 40.22 -8.24
C PRO A 7 22.99 39.67 -7.50
N ARG A 8 22.17 38.87 -8.18
CA ARG A 8 21.02 38.18 -7.59
C ARG A 8 21.52 37.39 -6.37
N ARG A 9 21.06 37.76 -5.18
CA ARG A 9 21.46 37.10 -3.93
C ARG A 9 20.88 35.67 -3.93
N VAL A 10 21.76 34.68 -3.88
CA VAL A 10 21.37 33.25 -3.89
C VAL A 10 20.47 32.94 -2.71
N LYS A 11 19.39 32.18 -2.93
CA LYS A 11 18.44 31.75 -1.89
C LYS A 11 18.59 30.26 -1.61
N ILE A 12 18.70 29.88 -0.34
CA ILE A 12 18.77 28.50 0.12
C ILE A 12 17.54 28.21 0.98
N LEU A 13 16.86 27.10 0.67
CA LEU A 13 15.81 26.57 1.52
C LEU A 13 16.40 25.57 2.51
N TYR A 14 16.23 25.83 3.80
CA TYR A 14 16.53 24.86 4.85
C TYR A 14 15.24 24.19 5.32
N LEU A 15 15.17 22.86 5.16
CA LEU A 15 14.07 22.05 5.66
C LEU A 15 14.40 21.57 7.07
N ALA A 16 13.80 22.19 8.07
CA ALA A 16 14.05 21.86 9.47
C ALA A 16 13.53 20.46 9.83
N SER A 17 14.29 19.71 10.64
CA SER A 17 13.82 18.50 11.33
C SER A 17 12.86 18.89 12.47
N CYS A 18 11.94 17.99 12.83
CA CYS A 18 11.02 18.24 13.95
C CYS A 18 11.67 17.99 15.31
N GLU A 19 12.78 17.24 15.35
CA GLU A 19 13.60 17.04 16.54
C GLU A 19 15.09 17.15 16.13
N GLY A 20 15.84 18.06 16.78
CA GLY A 20 17.27 18.27 16.52
C GLY A 20 17.70 19.74 16.58
N GLU A 21 19.01 19.98 16.75
CA GLU A 21 19.55 21.34 16.68
C GLU A 21 19.49 21.89 15.25
N SER A 22 19.01 23.12 15.11
CA SER A 22 18.85 23.77 13.80
C SER A 22 20.20 24.16 13.20
N LEU A 23 20.45 23.78 11.95
CA LEU A 23 21.64 24.19 11.18
C LEU A 23 21.59 25.65 10.70
N VAL A 24 20.48 26.34 10.93
CA VAL A 24 20.24 27.71 10.44
C VAL A 24 21.34 28.69 10.85
N PRO A 25 21.87 28.70 12.09
CA PRO A 25 22.96 29.59 12.47
C PRO A 25 24.24 29.34 11.65
N LEU A 26 24.57 28.08 11.34
CA LEU A 26 25.72 27.73 10.50
C LEU A 26 25.49 28.16 9.05
N LEU A 27 24.33 27.84 8.48
CA LEU A 27 24.00 28.18 7.10
C LEU A 27 24.05 29.69 6.87
N ARG A 28 23.49 30.49 7.80
CA ARG A 28 23.50 31.96 7.70
C ARG A 28 24.88 32.58 7.89
N ARG A 29 25.78 31.91 8.62
CA ARG A 29 27.13 32.41 8.90
C ARG A 29 28.11 32.06 7.78
N GLU A 30 28.05 30.84 7.27
CA GLU A 30 29.07 30.32 6.35
C GLU A 30 28.72 30.49 4.87
N LEU A 31 27.43 30.55 4.55
CA LEU A 31 27.00 30.64 3.16
C LEU A 31 26.66 32.09 2.81
N PRO A 32 27.23 32.68 1.75
CA PRO A 32 26.88 34.01 1.26
C PRO A 32 25.53 33.99 0.52
N ALA A 33 24.49 33.47 1.18
CA ALA A 33 23.16 33.24 0.63
C ALA A 33 22.07 33.67 1.64
N LEU A 34 20.89 33.97 1.12
CA LEU A 34 19.69 34.16 1.94
C LEU A 34 19.14 32.79 2.34
N VAL A 35 19.18 32.47 3.64
CA VAL A 35 18.68 31.20 4.16
C VAL A 35 17.26 31.38 4.71
N GLU A 36 16.31 30.75 4.03
CA GLU A 36 14.91 30.68 4.46
C GLU A 36 14.66 29.33 5.14
N VAL A 37 13.92 29.37 6.24
CA VAL A 37 13.66 28.20 7.06
C VAL A 37 12.22 27.80 6.81
N TRP A 38 12.03 26.61 6.26
CA TRP A 38 10.71 26.04 6.16
C TRP A 38 10.41 25.26 7.43
N HIS A 39 9.37 25.71 8.15
CA HIS A 39 8.88 25.04 9.33
C HIS A 39 7.77 24.06 8.94
N PRO A 40 7.79 22.83 9.45
CA PRO A 40 6.82 21.81 9.02
C PRO A 40 5.36 22.05 9.36
N GLU A 41 5.08 23.04 10.20
CA GLU A 41 3.74 23.45 10.63
C GLU A 41 3.00 24.32 9.61
N THR A 42 3.69 24.76 8.54
CA THR A 42 3.08 25.53 7.45
C THR A 42 2.29 24.59 6.53
N TYR A 43 0.96 24.60 6.63
CA TYR A 43 0.05 23.82 5.78
C TYR A 43 0.12 24.32 4.32
N LEU A 44 0.97 23.69 3.52
CA LEU A 44 1.03 23.84 2.07
C LEU A 44 0.67 22.50 1.43
N ASP A 45 -0.08 22.52 0.33
CA ASP A 45 -0.32 21.30 -0.45
C ASP A 45 0.99 20.75 -1.01
N PHE A 46 1.05 19.45 -1.31
CA PHE A 46 2.27 18.80 -1.81
C PHE A 46 2.87 19.51 -3.02
N GLU A 47 2.02 19.93 -3.97
CA GLU A 47 2.46 20.69 -5.15
C GLU A 47 3.06 22.04 -4.74
N ASP A 48 2.44 22.72 -3.78
CA ASP A 48 2.93 23.99 -3.28
C ASP A 48 4.27 23.83 -2.57
N ILE A 49 4.49 22.78 -1.78
CA ILE A 49 5.78 22.55 -1.11
C ILE A 49 6.88 22.29 -2.15
N VAL A 50 6.63 21.44 -3.14
CA VAL A 50 7.65 21.16 -4.17
C VAL A 50 7.90 22.39 -5.04
N ASN A 51 6.85 23.10 -5.47
CA ASN A 51 6.97 24.36 -6.22
C ASN A 51 7.69 25.44 -5.40
N HIS A 52 7.42 25.49 -4.10
CA HIS A 52 8.11 26.36 -3.16
C HIS A 52 9.60 25.99 -3.10
N CYS A 53 9.96 24.71 -2.94
CA CYS A 53 11.34 24.23 -3.01
C CYS A 53 12.03 24.61 -4.35
N LEU A 54 11.28 24.59 -5.47
CA LEU A 54 11.78 25.02 -6.79
C LEU A 54 11.98 26.54 -6.91
N ALA A 55 11.50 27.37 -5.97
CA ALA A 55 11.77 28.81 -5.96
C ALA A 55 13.18 29.16 -5.46
N TYR A 56 13.87 28.23 -4.80
CA TYR A 56 15.19 28.43 -4.19
C TYR A 56 16.31 27.88 -5.07
N ASP A 57 17.51 28.43 -4.96
CA ASP A 57 18.64 28.06 -5.80
C ASP A 57 19.36 26.79 -5.30
N ALA A 58 19.25 26.48 -4.00
CA ALA A 58 19.72 25.24 -3.39
C ALA A 58 18.86 24.82 -2.19
N ILE A 59 18.93 23.54 -1.81
CA ILE A 59 18.15 22.95 -0.72
C ILE A 59 19.08 22.23 0.27
N VAL A 60 18.85 22.42 1.57
CA VAL A 60 19.55 21.70 2.64
C VAL A 60 18.52 21.07 3.58
N THR A 61 18.66 19.78 3.90
CA THR A 61 17.76 19.10 4.86
C THR A 61 18.45 18.92 6.20
N GLY A 62 17.73 19.18 7.29
CA GLY A 62 18.27 19.12 8.65
C GLY A 62 18.50 17.69 9.17
N PRO A 63 19.44 17.51 10.12
CA PRO A 63 19.67 16.24 10.80
C PRO A 63 18.56 15.99 11.83
N GLY A 64 17.78 14.93 11.66
CA GLY A 64 16.78 14.52 12.63
C GLY A 64 15.60 13.82 11.97
N PRO A 65 14.65 13.27 12.75
CA PRO A 65 13.37 12.90 12.20
C PRO A 65 12.78 14.13 11.51
N HIS A 66 12.50 13.95 10.23
CA HIS A 66 11.73 14.90 9.46
C HIS A 66 10.29 14.83 9.93
N HIS A 67 9.61 15.97 10.05
CA HIS A 67 8.16 16.00 10.28
C HIS A 67 7.46 15.15 9.21
N ARG A 68 6.28 14.57 9.51
CA ARG A 68 5.57 13.66 8.57
C ARG A 68 5.45 14.26 7.16
N ALA A 69 5.22 15.56 7.05
CA ALA A 69 5.18 16.30 5.78
C ALA A 69 6.51 16.26 5.00
N VAL A 70 7.66 16.41 5.68
CA VAL A 70 9.00 16.36 5.06
C VAL A 70 9.39 14.92 4.71
N GLY A 71 9.05 13.95 5.57
CA GLY A 71 9.26 12.52 5.29
C GLY A 71 8.52 12.05 4.03
N GLY A 72 7.32 12.60 3.78
CA GLY A 72 6.55 12.33 2.56
C GLY A 72 7.17 12.88 1.27
N ILE A 73 7.86 14.04 1.32
CA ILE A 73 8.41 14.71 0.14
C ILE A 73 9.89 14.43 -0.11
N ILE A 74 10.65 13.90 0.87
CA ILE A 74 12.11 13.75 0.78
C ILE A 74 12.55 12.97 -0.46
N PHE A 75 11.79 11.93 -0.83
CA PHE A 75 12.03 11.15 -2.04
C PHE A 75 11.86 11.98 -3.33
N HIS A 76 10.93 12.94 -3.33
CA HIS A 76 10.74 13.83 -4.48
C HIS A 76 11.83 14.90 -4.55
N LEU A 77 12.34 15.37 -3.40
CA LEU A 77 13.43 16.35 -3.36
C LEU A 77 14.71 15.81 -3.99
N TRP A 78 15.08 14.55 -3.72
CA TRP A 78 16.24 13.90 -4.32
C TRP A 78 16.15 13.71 -5.84
N ARG A 79 14.95 13.87 -6.40
CA ARG A 79 14.78 13.86 -7.85
C ARG A 79 15.14 15.21 -8.43
N VAL A 80 14.77 16.31 -7.78
CA VAL A 80 14.95 17.68 -8.29
C VAL A 80 16.37 17.91 -8.81
N GLU A 81 16.49 18.50 -10.01
CA GLU A 81 17.78 18.85 -10.63
C GLU A 81 18.33 20.16 -10.05
N LYS A 82 18.44 20.23 -8.72
CA LYS A 82 19.00 21.37 -7.99
C LYS A 82 20.08 20.92 -7.00
N PRO A 83 21.03 21.81 -6.67
CA PRO A 83 21.96 21.58 -5.57
C PRO A 83 21.23 21.19 -4.28
N LEU A 84 21.48 19.98 -3.80
CA LEU A 84 20.87 19.45 -2.58
C LEU A 84 21.91 18.80 -1.67
N LEU A 85 21.89 19.17 -0.39
CA LEU A 85 22.67 18.51 0.66
C LEU A 85 21.75 17.97 1.74
N GLY A 86 21.79 16.66 1.95
CA GLY A 86 20.99 15.98 2.95
C GLY A 86 21.80 15.54 4.17
N PHE A 87 21.26 15.73 5.37
CA PHE A 87 21.84 15.24 6.62
C PHE A 87 20.94 14.22 7.33
N GLY A 88 21.55 13.22 7.95
CA GLY A 88 20.86 12.23 8.79
C GLY A 88 19.82 11.45 7.99
N LYS A 89 18.56 11.42 8.45
CA LYS A 89 17.49 10.58 7.87
C LYS A 89 17.18 10.83 6.39
N SER A 90 17.65 11.91 5.79
CA SER A 90 17.55 12.10 4.33
C SER A 90 18.50 11.21 3.52
N PHE A 91 19.50 10.60 4.15
CA PHE A 91 20.52 9.77 3.51
C PHE A 91 19.94 8.46 2.95
N HIS A 92 19.13 7.74 3.72
CA HIS A 92 18.49 6.49 3.24
C HIS A 92 17.66 6.70 1.97
N PRO A 93 16.72 7.67 1.90
CA PRO A 93 16.01 7.97 0.66
C PRO A 93 16.90 8.29 -0.53
N PHE A 94 18.04 8.97 -0.30
CA PHE A 94 18.99 9.27 -1.36
C PHE A 94 19.59 8.01 -1.96
N VAL A 95 20.04 7.08 -1.11
CA VAL A 95 20.67 5.82 -1.54
C VAL A 95 19.66 4.92 -2.27
N ILE A 96 18.47 4.72 -1.69
CA ILE A 96 17.42 3.85 -2.25
C ILE A 96 16.99 4.34 -3.64
N LEU A 97 16.79 5.65 -3.83
CA LEU A 97 16.38 6.21 -5.13
C LEU A 97 17.42 6.05 -6.24
N HIS A 98 18.67 5.77 -5.88
CA HIS A 98 19.77 5.67 -6.83
C HIS A 98 20.32 4.24 -6.93
N GLY A 99 19.50 3.24 -6.60
CA GLY A 99 19.75 1.81 -6.84
C GLY A 99 20.19 1.03 -5.60
N GLY A 100 20.31 1.68 -4.45
CA GLY A 100 20.65 1.03 -3.19
C GLY A 100 19.47 0.27 -2.59
N GLU A 101 19.78 -0.62 -1.66
CA GLU A 101 18.82 -1.45 -0.92
C GLU A 101 18.75 -1.02 0.54
N SER A 102 17.60 -1.23 1.15
CA SER A 102 17.44 -1.10 2.60
C SER A 102 17.56 -2.47 3.25
N GLU A 103 18.53 -2.67 4.13
CA GLU A 103 18.71 -3.90 4.90
C GLU A 103 18.49 -3.60 6.38
N LEU A 104 17.65 -4.37 7.06
CA LEU A 104 17.35 -4.14 8.47
C LEU A 104 18.44 -4.76 9.35
N PHE A 105 18.83 -4.07 10.42
CA PHE A 105 19.72 -4.67 11.41
C PHE A 105 18.97 -5.73 12.22
N ALA A 106 19.65 -6.83 12.57
CA ALA A 106 19.11 -7.85 13.46
C ALA A 106 18.85 -7.31 14.87
N ASP A 107 19.71 -6.40 15.34
CA ASP A 107 19.59 -5.64 16.57
C ASP A 107 19.93 -4.16 16.30
N PRO A 108 19.26 -3.18 16.93
CA PRO A 108 19.58 -1.77 16.72
C PRO A 108 21.03 -1.48 17.13
N VAL A 109 21.83 -0.94 16.20
CA VAL A 109 23.23 -0.59 16.46
C VAL A 109 23.27 0.38 17.66
N PRO A 110 24.00 0.05 18.74
CA PRO A 110 24.14 0.94 19.89
C PRO A 110 24.70 2.29 19.44
N ARG A 111 24.42 3.37 20.20
CA ARG A 111 25.10 4.67 20.01
C ARG A 111 26.59 4.53 20.35
N THR A 112 27.35 3.98 19.42
CA THR A 112 28.78 3.78 19.54
C THR A 112 29.49 4.93 18.85
N ARG A 113 30.46 5.51 19.55
CA ARG A 113 31.32 6.54 19.00
C ARG A 113 32.45 5.87 18.25
N THR A 114 32.43 5.94 16.92
CA THR A 114 33.40 5.26 16.06
C THR A 114 34.20 6.27 15.25
N ILE A 115 35.45 5.92 14.92
CA ILE A 115 36.28 6.72 14.01
C ILE A 115 35.79 6.45 12.59
N PHE A 116 35.39 7.51 11.93
CA PHE A 116 34.80 7.47 10.61
C PHE A 116 35.90 7.72 9.55
N LYS A 117 36.01 6.84 8.54
CA LYS A 117 36.98 6.97 7.43
C LYS A 117 36.31 7.71 6.26
N HIS A 118 36.95 8.76 5.75
CA HIS A 118 36.46 9.53 4.60
C HIS A 118 37.50 9.65 3.49
N SER A 119 37.04 10.01 2.30
CA SER A 119 37.86 10.13 1.09
C SER A 119 38.88 11.28 1.11
N ALA A 120 38.82 12.15 2.13
CA ALA A 120 39.58 13.41 2.25
C ALA A 120 39.50 14.34 1.01
N THR A 121 38.50 14.10 0.15
CA THR A 121 38.21 14.84 -1.07
C THR A 121 36.77 15.35 -1.04
N ASP A 122 36.38 16.16 -2.02
CA ASP A 122 35.01 16.65 -2.16
C ASP A 122 34.55 17.43 -0.90
N ILE A 123 33.35 17.18 -0.38
CA ILE A 123 32.86 17.81 0.86
C ILE A 123 33.74 17.54 2.09
N PHE A 124 34.66 16.57 2.05
CA PHE A 124 35.58 16.23 3.14
C PHE A 124 37.01 16.79 2.97
N THR A 125 37.27 17.63 1.98
CA THR A 125 38.58 18.26 1.80
C THR A 125 38.99 19.08 3.03
N ASN A 126 40.26 18.94 3.46
CA ASN A 126 40.84 19.60 4.63
C ASN A 126 40.18 19.28 5.98
N ILE A 127 39.36 18.23 6.06
CA ILE A 127 38.81 17.72 7.31
C ILE A 127 39.73 16.61 7.82
N LYS A 128 40.15 16.69 9.09
CA LYS A 128 40.92 15.61 9.74
C LYS A 128 39.97 14.53 10.21
N GLU A 129 40.48 13.29 10.33
CA GLU A 129 39.70 12.19 10.91
C GLU A 129 39.10 12.57 12.26
N PHE A 130 37.84 12.18 12.45
CA PHE A 130 37.09 12.50 13.66
C PHE A 130 36.23 11.31 14.08
N ALA A 131 35.96 11.25 15.39
CA ALA A 131 35.08 10.25 15.97
C ALA A 131 33.65 10.80 16.09
N MET A 132 32.68 10.03 15.61
CA MET A 132 31.27 10.42 15.58
C MET A 132 30.35 9.33 16.09
N THR A 133 29.20 9.75 16.63
CA THR A 133 28.13 8.85 17.06
C THR A 133 27.28 8.49 15.85
N ILE A 134 27.14 7.20 15.58
CA ILE A 134 26.23 6.69 14.55
C ILE A 134 24.80 6.94 15.04
N THR A 135 23.94 7.47 14.17
CA THR A 135 22.52 7.64 14.51
C THR A 135 21.89 6.25 14.60
N GLN A 136 21.10 5.99 15.65
CA GLN A 136 20.36 4.75 15.76
C GLN A 136 19.34 4.68 14.61
N THR A 137 19.63 3.86 13.61
CA THR A 137 18.72 3.55 12.50
C THR A 137 18.35 2.07 12.60
N ALA A 138 17.09 1.76 12.36
CA ALA A 138 16.61 0.37 12.38
C ALA A 138 17.05 -0.37 11.11
N SER A 139 17.46 0.37 10.09
CA SER A 139 18.01 -0.16 8.84
C SER A 139 19.32 0.49 8.41
N ASP A 140 20.01 -0.19 7.51
CA ASP A 140 21.17 0.25 6.77
C ASP A 140 20.83 0.43 5.28
N ALA A 141 21.37 1.47 4.67
CA ALA A 141 21.23 1.70 3.24
C ALA A 141 22.49 1.15 2.55
N LYS A 142 22.35 0.00 1.89
CA LYS A 142 23.45 -0.71 1.25
C LYS A 142 23.51 -0.42 -0.24
N ILE A 143 24.72 -0.23 -0.74
CA ILE A 143 24.98 -0.12 -2.18
C ILE A 143 25.56 -1.41 -2.77
N ARG A 144 25.64 -2.49 -1.99
CA ARG A 144 26.31 -3.77 -2.32
C ARG A 144 27.74 -3.55 -2.77
N HIS A 145 28.45 -2.69 -2.04
CA HIS A 145 29.88 -2.46 -2.27
C HIS A 145 30.70 -3.54 -1.53
N PRO A 146 31.86 -3.97 -2.05
CA PRO A 146 32.77 -4.88 -1.33
C PRO A 146 33.16 -4.46 0.10
N MET A 147 32.93 -3.19 0.47
CA MET A 147 33.18 -2.66 1.82
C MET A 147 32.10 -3.05 2.82
N GLU A 148 30.91 -3.41 2.34
CA GLU A 148 29.74 -3.78 3.14
C GLU A 148 29.70 -5.29 3.44
N GLU A 149 30.54 -6.08 2.78
CA GLU A 149 30.68 -7.52 2.99
C GLU A 149 31.42 -7.82 4.31
N PRO A 150 31.15 -8.98 4.94
CA PRO A 150 31.91 -9.45 6.09
C PRO A 150 33.39 -9.64 5.74
N ASP A 151 34.28 -9.28 6.66
CA ASP A 151 35.74 -9.35 6.52
C ASP A 151 36.32 -8.45 5.42
N ALA A 152 35.60 -7.39 5.04
CA ALA A 152 36.06 -6.43 4.05
C ALA A 152 37.38 -5.74 4.48
N ASP A 153 38.33 -5.67 3.55
CA ASP A 153 39.54 -4.88 3.74
C ASP A 153 39.17 -3.40 3.82
N THR A 154 39.30 -2.80 5.01
CA THR A 154 38.96 -1.38 5.20
C THR A 154 39.83 -0.42 4.38
N ASP A 155 40.93 -0.91 3.81
CA ASP A 155 41.82 -0.18 2.90
C ASP A 155 41.71 -0.68 1.44
N HIS A 156 40.59 -1.32 1.08
CA HIS A 156 40.29 -1.74 -0.29
C HIS A 156 40.55 -0.61 -1.30
N PRO A 157 41.31 -0.86 -2.38
CA PRO A 157 41.77 0.18 -3.30
C PRO A 157 40.62 0.93 -3.98
N GLU A 158 39.49 0.26 -4.20
CA GLU A 158 38.30 0.80 -4.87
C GLU A 158 37.25 1.33 -3.88
N ARG A 159 37.56 1.50 -2.59
CA ARG A 159 36.57 1.92 -1.57
C ARG A 159 35.86 3.26 -1.84
N TRP A 160 36.39 4.08 -2.74
CA TRP A 160 35.79 5.36 -3.15
C TRP A 160 35.16 5.31 -4.55
N GLU A 161 35.19 4.15 -5.20
CA GLU A 161 34.57 3.94 -6.51
C GLU A 161 33.10 3.50 -6.36
N PRO A 162 32.24 3.77 -7.36
CA PRO A 162 30.87 3.28 -7.36
C PRO A 162 30.79 1.75 -7.36
N SER A 163 29.77 1.19 -6.70
CA SER A 163 29.47 -0.23 -6.82
C SER A 163 28.84 -0.57 -8.18
N SER A 164 28.88 -1.84 -8.56
CA SER A 164 28.21 -2.36 -9.76
C SER A 164 26.69 -2.12 -9.73
N GLN A 165 26.09 -2.21 -8.55
CA GLN A 165 24.66 -1.98 -8.34
C GLN A 165 24.28 -0.49 -8.38
N CYS A 166 25.12 0.38 -7.81
CA CYS A 166 24.86 1.81 -7.72
C CYS A 166 25.92 2.63 -8.49
N PRO A 167 25.98 2.55 -9.83
CA PRO A 167 27.05 3.16 -10.62
C PRO A 167 27.04 4.70 -10.60
N ASN A 168 25.92 5.29 -10.15
CA ASN A 168 25.73 6.73 -10.04
C ASN A 168 26.05 7.28 -8.64
N LEU A 169 26.30 6.43 -7.64
CA LEU A 169 26.65 6.83 -6.28
C LEU A 169 28.15 6.65 -6.07
N VAL A 170 28.82 7.74 -5.69
CA VAL A 170 30.24 7.72 -5.33
C VAL A 170 30.34 7.74 -3.80
N PRO A 171 30.88 6.69 -3.16
CA PRO A 171 31.13 6.67 -1.73
C PRO A 171 32.13 7.75 -1.33
N LEU A 172 31.83 8.48 -0.26
CA LEU A 172 32.74 9.48 0.30
C LEU A 172 33.24 9.11 1.69
N ALA A 173 32.66 8.06 2.27
CA ALA A 173 32.54 7.93 3.71
C ALA A 173 32.12 6.52 4.15
N TRP A 174 32.94 5.86 4.95
CA TRP A 174 32.66 4.56 5.56
C TRP A 174 32.85 4.56 7.08
N CYS A 175 31.96 3.88 7.80
CA CYS A 175 32.12 3.60 9.23
C CYS A 175 32.38 2.11 9.43
N PRO A 176 33.57 1.72 9.93
CA PRO A 176 33.83 0.33 10.30
C PRO A 176 32.88 -0.12 11.41
N LEU A 177 32.35 -1.34 11.28
CA LEU A 177 31.50 -2.02 12.25
C LEU A 177 32.28 -3.22 12.80
N PRO A 178 32.87 -3.12 14.01
CA PRO A 178 33.73 -4.16 14.57
C PRO A 178 33.01 -5.50 14.82
N GLU A 179 31.71 -5.46 15.13
CA GLU A 179 30.93 -6.66 15.47
C GLU A 179 30.63 -7.53 14.24
N SER A 180 30.45 -6.92 13.07
CA SER A 180 30.15 -7.61 11.81
C SER A 180 31.36 -7.71 10.87
N ASN A 181 32.51 -7.18 11.30
CA ASN A 181 33.72 -7.00 10.49
C ASN A 181 33.44 -6.44 9.09
N SER A 182 32.51 -5.50 8.99
CA SER A 182 32.07 -4.87 7.74
C SER A 182 32.10 -3.34 7.87
N SER A 183 31.81 -2.60 6.80
CA SER A 183 31.69 -1.13 6.85
C SER A 183 30.32 -0.64 6.40
N LYS A 184 29.80 0.35 7.12
CA LYS A 184 28.55 1.05 6.80
C LYS A 184 28.82 2.30 5.96
N LEU A 185 28.05 2.50 4.90
CA LEU A 185 28.13 3.71 4.09
C LEU A 185 27.56 4.90 4.89
N MET A 186 28.34 5.98 5.00
CA MET A 186 27.95 7.15 5.81
C MET A 186 27.79 8.43 5.01
N ALA A 187 28.29 8.48 3.78
CA ALA A 187 28.10 9.62 2.90
C ALA A 187 28.38 9.21 1.46
N ALA A 188 27.62 9.80 0.56
CA ALA A 188 27.78 9.58 -0.87
C ALA A 188 27.36 10.83 -1.63
N ARG A 189 27.87 10.94 -2.85
CA ARG A 189 27.41 11.94 -3.81
C ARG A 189 26.95 11.30 -5.09
N HIS A 190 26.10 12.00 -5.84
CA HIS A 190 25.76 11.58 -7.18
C HIS A 190 26.92 11.88 -8.14
N LYS A 191 27.18 11.00 -9.10
CA LYS A 191 28.29 11.12 -10.06
C LYS A 191 28.17 12.36 -10.96
N SER A 192 26.94 12.64 -11.43
CA SER A 192 26.65 13.70 -12.41
C SER A 192 25.68 14.80 -11.96
N LYS A 193 25.02 14.64 -10.80
CA LYS A 193 24.01 15.60 -10.30
C LYS A 193 24.58 16.29 -9.07
N PRO A 194 24.19 17.53 -8.77
CA PRO A 194 24.66 18.25 -7.59
C PRO A 194 23.94 17.78 -6.32
N LEU A 195 24.04 16.48 -6.00
CA LEU A 195 23.37 15.85 -4.86
C LEU A 195 24.41 15.19 -3.94
N TRP A 196 24.33 15.51 -2.65
CA TRP A 196 25.18 14.94 -1.60
C TRP A 196 24.32 14.58 -0.40
N ALA A 197 24.63 13.45 0.24
CA ALA A 197 23.97 13.07 1.48
C ALA A 197 24.99 12.55 2.49
N VAL A 198 24.79 12.87 3.76
CA VAL A 198 25.68 12.50 4.87
C VAL A 198 24.87 12.02 6.07
N GLN A 199 25.12 10.79 6.51
CA GLN A 199 24.51 10.15 7.68
C GLN A 199 25.18 10.65 8.97
N LEU A 200 24.87 11.86 9.41
CA LEU A 200 25.45 12.48 10.61
C LEU A 200 24.39 12.79 11.68
N CYS A 201 24.69 12.42 12.94
CA CYS A 201 23.98 12.91 14.11
C CYS A 201 24.68 14.16 14.65
N ILE A 202 23.96 15.29 14.74
CA ILE A 202 24.51 16.54 15.30
C ILE A 202 24.01 16.68 16.74
N GLU A 203 24.84 16.26 17.69
CA GLU A 203 24.50 16.32 19.13
C GLU A 203 25.56 17.05 19.97
N THR A 204 26.74 17.37 19.40
CA THR A 204 27.86 17.95 20.17
C THR A 204 28.56 19.08 19.42
N SER A 205 29.11 20.04 20.17
CA SER A 205 29.85 21.20 19.65
C SER A 205 31.07 20.86 18.76
N LYS A 206 31.61 19.63 18.85
CA LYS A 206 32.67 19.14 17.95
C LYS A 206 32.13 18.78 16.56
N SER A 207 30.93 18.21 16.48
CA SER A 207 30.24 17.92 15.21
C SER A 207 29.93 19.20 14.44
N TRP A 208 29.70 20.32 15.12
CA TRP A 208 29.43 21.62 14.49
C TRP A 208 30.59 22.13 13.62
N LYS A 209 31.85 21.96 14.05
CA LYS A 209 33.03 22.40 13.26
C LYS A 209 33.23 21.58 11.99
N ILE A 210 32.87 20.29 12.04
CA ILE A 210 32.94 19.39 10.89
C ILE A 210 31.87 19.78 9.89
N VAL A 211 30.63 19.97 10.36
CA VAL A 211 29.50 20.37 9.51
C VAL A 211 29.75 21.74 8.89
N ASP A 212 30.35 22.68 9.63
CA ASP A 212 30.83 23.97 9.12
C ASP A 212 31.77 23.81 7.91
N SER A 213 32.73 22.89 8.01
CA SER A 213 33.69 22.60 6.93
C SER A 213 33.02 21.92 5.74
N ILE A 214 32.11 20.96 6.00
CA ILE A 214 31.31 20.28 4.97
C ILE A 214 30.46 21.28 4.19
N LEU A 215 29.79 22.21 4.88
CA LEU A 215 28.96 23.23 4.24
C LEU A 215 29.77 24.17 3.35
N LYS A 216 30.97 24.58 3.79
CA LYS A 216 31.90 25.38 2.97
C LYS A 216 32.34 24.64 1.71
N ASN A 217 32.80 23.41 1.86
CA ASN A 217 33.27 22.61 0.74
C ASN A 217 32.14 22.31 -0.26
N TRP A 218 30.95 21.96 0.27
CA TRP A 218 29.75 21.78 -0.54
C TRP A 218 29.39 23.05 -1.31
N TRP A 219 29.43 24.22 -0.65
CA TRP A 219 29.15 25.50 -1.29
C TRP A 219 30.06 25.77 -2.49
N GLU A 220 31.37 25.59 -2.32
CA GLU A 220 32.33 25.74 -3.43
C GLU A 220 32.03 24.77 -4.58
N ALA A 221 31.64 23.53 -4.29
CA ALA A 221 31.28 22.54 -5.29
C ALA A 221 29.99 22.89 -6.07
N VAL A 222 29.02 23.58 -5.44
CA VAL A 222 27.72 23.88 -6.06
C VAL A 222 27.67 25.24 -6.76
N LYS A 223 28.60 26.17 -6.49
CA LYS A 223 28.66 27.50 -7.16
C LYS A 223 28.53 27.43 -8.69
N PRO A 224 29.23 26.52 -9.42
CA PRO A 224 29.08 26.40 -10.86
C PRO A 224 27.66 25.98 -11.27
N HIS A 225 27.02 25.12 -10.48
CA HIS A 225 25.68 24.58 -10.75
C HIS A 225 24.56 25.60 -10.47
N ILE A 226 24.72 26.43 -9.44
CA ILE A 226 23.77 27.51 -9.09
C ILE A 226 23.67 28.53 -10.23
N SER A 227 24.79 28.81 -10.91
CA SER A 227 24.87 29.76 -12.02
C SER A 227 24.19 29.26 -13.31
N LEU A 228 23.95 27.95 -13.40
CA LEU A 228 23.42 27.27 -14.58
C LEU A 228 21.97 26.81 -14.44
N CYS A 229 21.39 26.85 -13.23
CA CYS A 229 20.05 26.33 -12.96
C CYS A 229 18.95 27.31 -13.42
N PRO A 230 18.14 26.97 -14.45
CA PRO A 230 16.91 27.70 -14.72
C PRO A 230 15.96 27.51 -13.54
N THR A 231 15.26 28.58 -13.18
CA THR A 231 14.22 28.51 -12.16
C THR A 231 13.08 27.63 -12.68
N GLY A 232 12.87 26.45 -12.08
CA GLY A 232 11.63 25.67 -12.27
C GLY A 232 11.67 24.50 -13.26
N MET A 233 12.64 23.57 -13.16
CA MET A 233 12.46 22.23 -13.75
C MET A 233 12.21 21.19 -12.66
N PHE A 234 10.94 20.78 -12.57
CA PHE A 234 10.52 19.58 -11.87
C PHE A 234 11.14 18.35 -12.55
N VAL A 235 11.45 17.28 -11.79
CA VAL A 235 11.71 15.99 -12.43
C VAL A 235 10.46 15.52 -13.07
N ASP A 236 10.46 15.69 -14.37
CA ASP A 236 9.49 15.18 -15.29
C ASP A 236 9.02 13.78 -14.86
N THR A 237 7.76 13.66 -14.44
CA THR A 237 7.12 12.35 -14.22
C THR A 237 7.20 11.48 -15.48
N ARG A 238 7.49 12.07 -16.67
CA ARG A 238 7.86 11.33 -17.89
C ARG A 238 9.14 10.47 -17.73
N LYS A 239 10.01 10.70 -16.73
CA LYS A 239 11.20 9.85 -16.49
C LYS A 239 10.87 8.57 -15.70
N ASN A 240 9.77 8.53 -14.93
CA ASN A 240 9.36 7.32 -14.21
C ASN A 240 8.98 6.22 -15.23
N LYS A 241 9.67 5.07 -15.17
CA LYS A 241 9.48 3.95 -16.10
C LYS A 241 8.09 3.32 -15.97
N VAL A 242 7.60 3.17 -14.75
CA VAL A 242 6.25 2.66 -14.45
C VAL A 242 5.21 3.63 -15.02
N ALA A 243 5.34 4.93 -14.76
CA ALA A 243 4.41 5.96 -15.26
C ALA A 243 4.30 5.97 -16.79
N ARG A 244 5.44 5.88 -17.50
CA ARG A 244 5.47 5.75 -18.97
C ARG A 244 4.84 4.45 -19.45
N GLY A 245 5.09 3.35 -18.71
CA GLY A 245 4.47 2.06 -18.93
C GLY A 245 2.95 2.17 -18.88
N LEU A 246 2.40 2.59 -17.74
CA LEU A 246 0.95 2.71 -17.51
C LEU A 246 0.26 3.58 -18.55
N ARG A 247 0.91 4.65 -19.04
CA ARG A 247 0.31 5.52 -20.05
C ARG A 247 0.00 4.80 -21.36
N LYS A 248 0.77 3.79 -21.75
CA LYS A 248 0.52 2.99 -22.96
C LYS A 248 -0.79 2.20 -22.88
N TRP A 249 -1.22 1.89 -21.66
CA TRP A 249 -2.44 1.14 -21.37
C TRP A 249 -3.69 2.02 -21.29
N CYS A 250 -3.53 3.34 -21.30
CA CYS A 250 -4.64 4.29 -21.23
C CYS A 250 -5.08 4.73 -22.63
N ALA A 251 -6.27 4.33 -23.06
CA ALA A 251 -6.85 4.85 -24.29
C ALA A 251 -7.16 6.36 -24.16
N PRO A 252 -7.06 7.15 -25.25
CA PRO A 252 -7.40 8.56 -25.21
C PRO A 252 -8.92 8.76 -25.11
N PHE A 253 -9.34 9.61 -24.19
CA PHE A 253 -10.73 10.02 -24.02
C PHE A 253 -10.84 11.52 -23.74
N ASN A 254 -12.02 12.09 -24.03
CA ASN A 254 -12.24 13.52 -23.91
C ASN A 254 -13.52 13.85 -23.11
N LYS A 255 -14.63 13.17 -23.40
CA LYS A 255 -15.94 13.45 -22.81
C LYS A 255 -16.55 12.20 -22.19
N VAL A 256 -17.16 12.34 -21.03
CA VAL A 256 -17.96 11.29 -20.41
C VAL A 256 -19.30 11.20 -21.11
N LEU A 257 -19.65 10.01 -21.56
CA LEU A 257 -20.96 9.66 -22.07
C LEU A 257 -21.75 9.01 -20.95
N TYR A 258 -23.02 9.36 -20.79
CA TYR A 258 -23.85 8.72 -19.79
C TYR A 258 -25.33 8.62 -20.19
N ARG A 259 -26.03 7.70 -19.52
CA ARG A 259 -27.48 7.59 -19.49
C ARG A 259 -27.93 7.63 -18.03
N VAL A 260 -29.04 8.29 -17.78
CA VAL A 260 -29.66 8.34 -16.46
C VAL A 260 -31.00 7.65 -16.56
N MET A 261 -31.28 6.80 -15.59
CA MET A 261 -32.56 6.12 -15.47
C MET A 261 -32.90 5.90 -14.01
N LYS A 262 -34.18 5.72 -13.73
CA LYS A 262 -34.66 5.34 -12.40
C LYS A 262 -35.42 4.04 -12.54
N LEU A 263 -34.97 3.00 -11.84
CA LEU A 263 -35.60 1.69 -11.82
C LEU A 263 -35.97 1.40 -10.37
N GLU A 264 -37.24 1.15 -10.12
CA GLU A 264 -37.70 0.76 -8.79
C GLU A 264 -37.17 -0.63 -8.43
N ASN A 265 -36.84 -0.81 -7.15
CA ASN A 265 -36.45 -2.09 -6.55
C ASN A 265 -35.21 -2.76 -7.16
N LEU A 266 -34.28 -1.98 -7.74
CA LEU A 266 -33.02 -2.51 -8.25
C LEU A 266 -31.85 -2.20 -7.31
N GLU A 267 -31.41 -3.22 -6.58
CA GLU A 267 -30.27 -3.11 -5.65
C GLU A 267 -28.92 -3.16 -6.40
N SER A 268 -27.88 -2.56 -5.80
CA SER A 268 -26.51 -2.57 -6.35
C SER A 268 -25.97 -3.96 -6.64
N GLU A 269 -26.27 -4.91 -5.75
CA GLU A 269 -25.89 -6.30 -5.81
C GLU A 269 -26.53 -6.96 -7.04
N SER A 270 -27.79 -6.65 -7.33
CA SER A 270 -28.48 -7.14 -8.52
C SER A 270 -27.86 -6.60 -9.81
N ILE A 271 -27.48 -5.32 -9.84
CA ILE A 271 -26.76 -4.73 -10.98
C ILE A 271 -25.42 -5.41 -11.19
N CYS A 272 -24.63 -5.64 -10.13
CA CYS A 272 -23.38 -6.39 -10.19
C CYS A 272 -23.57 -7.78 -10.80
N GLU A 273 -24.63 -8.49 -10.41
CA GLU A 273 -24.96 -9.81 -10.96
C GLU A 273 -25.28 -9.73 -12.45
N VAL A 274 -26.04 -8.72 -12.88
CA VAL A 274 -26.29 -8.42 -14.31
C VAL A 274 -24.98 -8.19 -15.05
N MET A 275 -24.07 -7.40 -14.51
CA MET A 275 -22.82 -7.05 -15.18
C MET A 275 -21.78 -8.18 -15.25
N GLY A 276 -21.98 -9.29 -14.52
CA GLY A 276 -21.16 -10.48 -14.69
C GLY A 276 -20.57 -11.05 -13.41
N VAL A 277 -20.85 -10.46 -12.24
CA VAL A 277 -20.41 -11.00 -10.95
C VAL A 277 -20.99 -12.40 -10.71
N PRO A 278 -20.17 -13.39 -10.30
CA PRO A 278 -18.76 -13.30 -9.88
C PRO A 278 -17.74 -13.74 -10.97
N ASN A 279 -18.18 -13.94 -12.21
CA ASN A 279 -17.37 -14.60 -13.26
C ASN A 279 -16.38 -13.65 -13.97
N SER A 280 -16.44 -12.36 -13.68
CA SER A 280 -15.53 -11.33 -14.20
C SER A 280 -14.81 -10.64 -13.04
N GLN A 281 -13.69 -9.97 -13.36
CA GLN A 281 -13.09 -9.04 -12.42
C GLN A 281 -14.11 -7.93 -12.10
N ASN A 282 -14.46 -7.75 -10.84
CA ASN A 282 -15.52 -6.82 -10.46
C ASN A 282 -15.25 -6.15 -9.13
N PHE A 283 -15.84 -4.99 -8.97
CA PHE A 283 -15.91 -4.31 -7.68
C PHE A 283 -17.34 -3.88 -7.41
N LEU A 284 -17.64 -3.69 -6.14
CA LEU A 284 -18.79 -2.92 -5.69
C LEU A 284 -18.31 -2.08 -4.52
N ILE A 285 -18.39 -0.76 -4.65
CA ILE A 285 -18.05 0.16 -3.57
C ILE A 285 -19.31 0.90 -3.18
N LYS A 286 -19.75 0.75 -1.93
CA LYS A 286 -20.90 1.46 -1.40
C LYS A 286 -20.40 2.49 -0.40
N THR A 287 -20.92 3.69 -0.54
CA THR A 287 -20.81 4.81 0.39
C THR A 287 -22.25 5.16 0.84
N PRO A 288 -22.44 6.04 1.83
CA PRO A 288 -23.80 6.41 2.25
C PRO A 288 -24.65 6.93 1.09
N ARG A 289 -24.05 7.72 0.20
CA ARG A 289 -24.74 8.40 -0.91
C ARG A 289 -24.67 7.66 -2.24
N TYR A 290 -23.62 6.89 -2.48
CA TYR A 290 -23.37 6.29 -3.79
C TYR A 290 -22.98 4.82 -3.73
N SER A 291 -23.51 4.03 -4.67
CA SER A 291 -23.02 2.69 -4.97
C SER A 291 -22.32 2.72 -6.34
N ILE A 292 -21.05 2.34 -6.40
CA ILE A 292 -20.18 2.45 -7.58
C ILE A 292 -19.80 1.04 -8.05
N ILE A 293 -20.07 0.76 -9.32
CA ILE A 293 -19.84 -0.54 -9.96
C ILE A 293 -19.00 -0.31 -11.21
N PRO A 294 -17.68 -0.61 -11.21
CA PRO A 294 -16.92 -0.66 -12.43
C PRO A 294 -17.35 -1.82 -13.30
N VAL A 295 -17.34 -1.59 -14.61
CA VAL A 295 -17.61 -2.60 -15.62
C VAL A 295 -16.37 -2.76 -16.48
N VAL A 296 -15.85 -3.98 -16.53
CA VAL A 296 -14.66 -4.29 -17.33
C VAL A 296 -14.95 -4.05 -18.82
N SER A 297 -13.99 -3.43 -19.49
CA SER A 297 -14.01 -3.15 -20.93
C SER A 297 -12.71 -3.63 -21.58
N ASP A 298 -12.63 -3.56 -22.90
CA ASP A 298 -11.41 -3.94 -23.65
C ASP A 298 -10.18 -3.11 -23.30
N GLY A 299 -10.37 -1.90 -22.75
CA GLY A 299 -9.29 -1.02 -22.27
C GLY A 299 -9.06 -1.10 -20.76
N SER A 300 -9.75 -1.99 -20.05
CA SER A 300 -9.52 -2.19 -18.61
C SER A 300 -8.27 -3.04 -18.35
N TRP A 301 -7.51 -2.66 -17.33
CA TRP A 301 -6.29 -3.34 -16.89
C TRP A 301 -6.13 -3.21 -15.38
N THR A 302 -5.41 -4.15 -14.78
CA THR A 302 -5.08 -4.16 -13.35
C THR A 302 -3.62 -3.78 -13.15
N LEU A 303 -3.35 -2.94 -12.15
CA LEU A 303 -2.04 -2.74 -11.55
C LEU A 303 -1.96 -3.57 -10.27
N GLU A 304 -0.91 -4.36 -10.14
CA GLU A 304 -0.59 -5.18 -8.97
C GLU A 304 0.84 -4.85 -8.53
N TYR A 305 1.06 -4.63 -7.24
CA TYR A 305 2.38 -4.35 -6.69
C TYR A 305 2.51 -4.97 -5.30
N SER A 306 3.70 -5.49 -5.00
CA SER A 306 4.10 -5.94 -3.66
C SER A 306 5.42 -5.25 -3.30
N VAL A 307 5.51 -4.68 -2.10
CA VAL A 307 6.70 -4.02 -1.58
C VAL A 307 7.85 -5.03 -1.46
N MET A 308 7.56 -6.24 -0.98
CA MET A 308 8.54 -7.32 -0.91
C MET A 308 8.93 -7.86 -2.28
N GLY A 309 7.96 -7.95 -3.19
CA GLY A 309 8.24 -8.36 -4.57
C GLY A 309 9.04 -7.33 -5.37
N GLY A 310 8.95 -6.04 -5.02
CA GLY A 310 9.65 -4.96 -5.70
C GLY A 310 9.28 -4.78 -7.18
N VAL A 311 8.19 -5.40 -7.64
CA VAL A 311 7.78 -5.42 -9.05
C VAL A 311 6.35 -4.92 -9.19
N ALA A 312 6.17 -3.89 -10.02
CA ALA A 312 4.89 -3.41 -10.51
C ALA A 312 4.47 -4.21 -11.73
N LEU A 313 3.30 -4.82 -11.67
CA LEU A 313 2.77 -5.71 -12.70
C LEU A 313 1.47 -5.16 -13.24
N VAL A 314 1.35 -5.09 -14.55
CA VAL A 314 0.13 -4.65 -15.23
C VAL A 314 -0.38 -5.75 -16.13
N ARG A 315 -1.67 -6.06 -16.00
CA ARG A 315 -2.34 -7.08 -16.84
C ARG A 315 -3.63 -6.55 -17.43
N LYS A 316 -3.96 -7.01 -18.63
CA LYS A 316 -5.28 -6.74 -19.20
C LYS A 316 -6.37 -7.42 -18.35
N ALA A 317 -7.42 -6.67 -17.99
CA ALA A 317 -8.52 -7.17 -17.15
C ALA A 317 -9.48 -8.07 -17.96
N ALA A 318 -9.70 -7.73 -19.23
CA ALA A 318 -10.45 -8.53 -20.19
C ALA A 318 -9.49 -9.38 -21.04
N GLN A 319 -9.10 -10.56 -20.54
CA GLN A 319 -8.32 -11.53 -21.31
C GLN A 319 -9.26 -12.45 -22.12
N PRO A 320 -8.99 -12.71 -23.41
CA PRO A 320 -9.64 -13.80 -24.14
C PRO A 320 -9.23 -15.14 -23.51
N LYS A 321 -10.18 -16.08 -23.33
CA LYS A 321 -9.93 -17.40 -22.71
C LYS A 321 -8.85 -18.24 -23.45
N SER A 322 -8.50 -17.88 -24.67
CA SER A 322 -7.52 -18.58 -25.53
C SER A 322 -6.42 -17.68 -26.11
N GLY A 323 -6.29 -16.44 -25.63
CA GLY A 323 -5.30 -15.47 -26.13
C GLY A 323 -4.00 -15.46 -25.32
N PRO A 324 -2.89 -14.93 -25.88
CA PRO A 324 -1.67 -14.70 -25.11
C PRO A 324 -1.94 -13.69 -23.99
N VAL A 325 -1.39 -13.96 -22.79
CA VAL A 325 -1.51 -13.06 -21.65
C VAL A 325 -0.78 -11.76 -21.97
N GLN A 326 -1.53 -10.68 -22.13
CA GLN A 326 -0.93 -9.35 -22.25
C GLN A 326 -0.59 -8.81 -20.85
N GLU A 327 0.70 -8.75 -20.53
CA GLU A 327 1.22 -8.20 -19.29
C GLU A 327 2.52 -7.42 -19.50
N ASP A 328 2.73 -6.40 -18.67
CA ASP A 328 4.00 -5.68 -18.56
C ASP A 328 4.43 -5.67 -17.09
N ALA A 329 5.74 -5.78 -16.83
CA ALA A 329 6.31 -5.73 -15.49
C ALA A 329 7.49 -4.75 -15.42
N TRP A 330 7.62 -4.07 -14.28
CA TRP A 330 8.72 -3.15 -14.01
C TRP A 330 9.14 -3.24 -12.55
N ASP A 331 10.45 -3.30 -12.27
CA ASP A 331 10.91 -3.13 -10.89
C ASP A 331 10.49 -1.74 -10.40
N ALA A 332 9.96 -1.64 -9.19
CA ALA A 332 9.45 -0.41 -8.65
C ALA A 332 9.54 -0.39 -7.13
N ILE A 333 9.71 0.79 -6.57
CA ILE A 333 9.51 1.05 -5.14
C ILE A 333 8.14 1.68 -4.89
N GLY A 334 7.63 1.62 -3.67
CA GLY A 334 6.28 2.09 -3.35
C GLY A 334 6.02 3.55 -3.75
N VAL A 335 7.04 4.43 -3.66
CA VAL A 335 6.95 5.82 -4.14
C VAL A 335 6.63 5.90 -5.63
N GLU A 336 7.30 5.08 -6.43
CA GLU A 336 7.15 5.12 -7.89
C GLU A 336 5.76 4.67 -8.35
N ILE A 337 5.09 3.83 -7.55
CA ILE A 337 3.68 3.46 -7.75
C ILE A 337 2.77 4.67 -7.54
N PHE A 338 2.91 5.40 -6.43
CA PHE A 338 2.14 6.62 -6.19
C PHE A 338 2.35 7.66 -7.29
N ASP A 339 3.59 7.85 -7.74
CA ASP A 339 3.92 8.73 -8.86
C ASP A 339 3.28 8.28 -10.17
N ALA A 340 3.29 6.98 -10.44
CA ALA A 340 2.70 6.42 -11.65
C ALA A 340 1.17 6.60 -11.66
N LEU A 341 0.50 6.31 -10.54
CA LEU A 341 -0.94 6.54 -10.38
C LEU A 341 -1.28 8.03 -10.56
N ARG A 342 -0.54 8.93 -9.90
CA ARG A 342 -0.71 10.37 -10.05
C ARG A 342 -0.53 10.81 -11.49
N PHE A 343 0.54 10.39 -12.15
CA PHE A 343 0.81 10.72 -13.55
C PHE A 343 -0.34 10.32 -14.47
N VAL A 344 -0.88 9.11 -14.29
CA VAL A 344 -2.03 8.65 -15.06
C VAL A 344 -3.26 9.50 -14.76
N ILE A 345 -3.56 9.79 -13.50
CA ILE A 345 -4.71 10.62 -13.07
C ILE A 345 -4.62 12.03 -13.66
N ASP A 346 -3.42 12.63 -13.69
CA ASP A 346 -3.19 13.98 -14.20
C ASP A 346 -3.31 14.05 -15.73
N ARG A 347 -2.88 12.99 -16.43
CA ARG A 347 -2.92 12.90 -17.89
C ARG A 347 -4.24 12.36 -18.44
N SER A 348 -5.15 11.92 -17.58
CA SER A 348 -6.37 11.21 -17.96
C SER A 348 -7.60 11.87 -17.35
N LYS A 349 -7.74 13.19 -17.55
CA LYS A 349 -8.90 13.97 -17.11
C LYS A 349 -10.01 13.92 -18.16
N ALA A 350 -11.20 13.50 -17.75
CA ALA A 350 -12.41 13.56 -18.58
C ALA A 350 -13.23 14.83 -18.27
N THR A 351 -14.09 15.25 -19.21
CA THR A 351 -15.02 16.38 -19.04
C THR A 351 -16.45 15.97 -19.39
N GLY A 352 -17.44 16.80 -19.03
CA GLY A 352 -18.82 16.65 -19.50
C GLY A 352 -19.65 15.52 -18.87
N GLY A 353 -19.16 14.89 -17.80
CA GLY A 353 -19.97 13.96 -17.00
C GLY A 353 -20.89 14.70 -16.04
N HIS A 354 -21.80 13.95 -15.41
CA HIS A 354 -22.75 14.52 -14.44
C HIS A 354 -22.01 15.07 -13.21
N PRO A 355 -22.22 16.35 -12.83
CA PRO A 355 -21.41 17.04 -11.84
C PRO A 355 -21.55 16.47 -10.42
N GLU A 356 -22.72 15.94 -10.07
CA GLU A 356 -22.97 15.37 -8.74
C GLU A 356 -22.34 13.98 -8.57
N ILE A 357 -21.97 13.31 -9.66
CA ILE A 357 -21.45 11.94 -9.59
C ILE A 357 -19.95 11.96 -9.27
N PRO A 358 -19.53 11.34 -8.14
CA PRO A 358 -18.16 11.46 -7.66
C PRO A 358 -17.16 10.67 -8.52
N PHE A 359 -17.63 9.63 -9.20
CA PHE A 359 -16.78 8.71 -9.96
C PHE A 359 -17.34 8.49 -11.37
N TRP A 360 -16.58 8.90 -12.40
CA TRP A 360 -16.93 8.66 -13.81
C TRP A 360 -16.15 7.49 -14.43
N GLY A 361 -15.02 7.13 -13.82
CA GLY A 361 -13.98 6.28 -14.35
C GLY A 361 -12.63 6.63 -13.73
N GLY A 362 -11.65 5.74 -13.87
CA GLY A 362 -10.33 5.86 -13.24
C GLY A 362 -9.98 4.62 -12.42
N PHE A 363 -9.13 4.80 -11.41
CA PHE A 363 -8.66 3.70 -10.58
C PHE A 363 -9.65 3.33 -9.47
N LEU A 364 -9.90 2.03 -9.31
CA LEU A 364 -10.61 1.45 -8.17
C LEU A 364 -9.81 0.28 -7.61
N GLY A 365 -9.58 0.27 -6.31
CA GLY A 365 -8.57 -0.61 -5.74
C GLY A 365 -8.33 -0.37 -4.26
N PHE A 366 -7.24 -0.93 -3.76
CA PHE A 366 -6.82 -0.75 -2.37
C PHE A 366 -5.29 -0.60 -2.28
N PHE A 367 -4.87 -0.01 -1.18
CA PHE A 367 -3.51 -0.11 -0.65
C PHE A 367 -3.56 -0.95 0.63
N SER A 368 -2.56 -1.82 0.86
CA SER A 368 -2.35 -2.48 2.14
C SER A 368 -1.83 -1.49 3.20
N TYR A 369 -1.77 -1.95 4.44
CA TYR A 369 -1.14 -1.18 5.52
C TYR A 369 0.38 -1.07 5.33
N GLU A 370 0.98 -2.12 4.77
CA GLU A 370 2.41 -2.27 4.51
C GLU A 370 2.88 -1.48 3.27
N MET A 371 1.96 -0.86 2.52
CA MET A 371 2.33 -0.02 1.40
C MET A 371 3.31 1.08 1.83
N CYS A 372 4.47 1.13 1.17
CA CYS A 372 5.61 2.01 1.50
C CYS A 372 6.32 1.73 2.84
N ILE A 373 6.19 0.53 3.42
CA ILE A 373 6.90 0.17 4.67
C ILE A 373 8.42 0.15 4.52
N ASP A 374 8.91 -0.10 3.31
CA ASP A 374 10.31 0.02 2.87
C ASP A 374 10.90 1.43 3.15
N LYS A 375 10.04 2.45 3.34
CA LYS A 375 10.48 3.80 3.72
C LYS A 375 10.74 3.99 5.21
N TRP A 376 10.10 3.20 6.05
CA TRP A 376 10.03 3.48 7.49
C TRP A 376 11.07 2.74 8.30
N GLU A 377 11.97 2.01 7.64
CA GLU A 377 13.00 1.19 8.29
C GLU A 377 12.38 0.16 9.27
N ILE A 378 11.16 -0.31 9.00
CA ILE A 378 10.45 -1.26 9.87
C ILE A 378 10.63 -2.67 9.30
N ASN A 379 11.15 -3.60 10.12
CA ASN A 379 11.24 -5.00 9.77
C ASN A 379 9.87 -5.68 9.90
N VAL A 380 9.20 -5.87 8.76
CA VAL A 380 8.05 -6.76 8.69
C VAL A 380 8.50 -8.04 8.01
N LYS A 381 8.42 -9.14 8.76
CA LYS A 381 8.59 -10.47 8.16
C LYS A 381 7.42 -10.70 7.21
N PRO A 382 7.67 -11.15 5.97
CA PRO A 382 6.59 -11.53 5.06
C PRO A 382 5.71 -12.56 5.78
N THR A 383 4.42 -12.28 5.88
CA THR A 383 3.45 -13.24 6.38
C THR A 383 3.15 -14.28 5.31
N HIS A 384 3.16 -13.90 4.03
CA HIS A 384 2.96 -14.79 2.87
C HIS A 384 3.67 -14.27 1.60
N ASP A 385 4.09 -15.20 0.71
CA ASP A 385 4.84 -14.91 -0.53
C ASP A 385 4.01 -14.21 -1.64
N GLU A 386 2.69 -14.04 -1.46
CA GLU A 386 1.76 -13.55 -2.50
C GLU A 386 0.89 -12.34 -2.06
N GLU A 387 1.26 -11.64 -1.00
CA GLU A 387 0.50 -10.46 -0.55
C GLU A 387 0.80 -9.23 -1.43
N TYR A 388 -0.24 -8.69 -2.06
CA TYR A 388 -0.19 -7.47 -2.87
C TYR A 388 -0.47 -6.25 -1.99
N ASP A 389 0.42 -5.27 -2.04
CA ASP A 389 0.34 -4.03 -1.28
C ASP A 389 -0.41 -2.91 -2.01
N ALA A 390 -0.51 -2.99 -3.33
CA ALA A 390 -1.36 -2.12 -4.11
C ALA A 390 -2.02 -2.89 -5.25
N VAL A 391 -3.34 -2.80 -5.34
CA VAL A 391 -4.09 -3.41 -6.45
C VAL A 391 -5.15 -2.44 -6.95
N PHE A 392 -5.09 -2.08 -8.23
CA PHE A 392 -6.02 -1.13 -8.85
C PHE A 392 -6.50 -1.59 -10.22
N LEU A 393 -7.81 -1.56 -10.44
CA LEU A 393 -8.45 -1.70 -11.74
C LEU A 393 -8.62 -0.32 -12.39
N TRP A 394 -8.07 -0.15 -13.59
CA TRP A 394 -8.40 0.97 -14.47
C TRP A 394 -9.78 0.74 -15.11
N THR A 395 -10.72 1.60 -14.74
CA THR A 395 -12.13 1.52 -15.09
C THR A 395 -12.49 2.59 -16.09
N GLU A 396 -12.99 2.18 -17.26
CA GLU A 396 -13.48 3.11 -18.28
C GLU A 396 -15.01 3.17 -18.37
N ARG A 397 -15.70 2.12 -17.88
CA ARG A 397 -17.15 2.02 -17.81
C ARG A 397 -17.57 1.86 -16.37
N SER A 398 -18.55 2.62 -15.92
CA SER A 398 -19.06 2.53 -14.55
C SER A 398 -20.57 2.69 -14.51
N ILE A 399 -21.19 2.03 -13.53
CA ILE A 399 -22.57 2.27 -13.15
C ILE A 399 -22.54 2.85 -11.73
N VAL A 400 -23.13 4.03 -11.55
CA VAL A 400 -23.23 4.69 -10.24
C VAL A 400 -24.69 4.85 -9.87
N ILE A 401 -25.06 4.39 -8.69
CA ILE A 401 -26.39 4.59 -8.11
C ILE A 401 -26.27 5.72 -7.10
N ASN A 402 -27.13 6.74 -7.23
CA ASN A 402 -27.36 7.69 -6.16
C ASN A 402 -28.39 7.06 -5.20
N ASN A 403 -27.93 6.64 -4.02
CA ASN A 403 -28.75 5.92 -3.04
C ASN A 403 -29.85 6.82 -2.43
N GLU A 404 -29.71 8.15 -2.49
CA GLU A 404 -30.71 9.10 -2.01
C GLU A 404 -31.84 9.30 -3.03
N THR A 405 -31.49 9.48 -4.30
CA THR A 405 -32.48 9.76 -5.36
C THR A 405 -33.03 8.51 -6.04
N GLY A 406 -32.31 7.39 -5.91
CA GLY A 406 -32.57 6.13 -6.62
C GLY A 406 -32.18 6.16 -8.11
N GLU A 407 -31.49 7.21 -8.56
CA GLU A 407 -31.07 7.35 -9.95
C GLU A 407 -29.83 6.50 -10.26
N ILE A 408 -29.86 5.83 -11.40
CA ILE A 408 -28.81 4.97 -11.91
C ILE A 408 -28.17 5.68 -13.10
N PHE A 409 -26.87 5.93 -12.98
CA PHE A 409 -26.04 6.56 -13.98
C PHE A 409 -25.17 5.50 -14.64
N ILE A 410 -25.45 5.18 -15.90
CA ILE A 410 -24.60 4.30 -16.71
C ILE A 410 -23.64 5.20 -17.47
N GLN A 411 -22.34 5.00 -17.28
CA GLN A 411 -21.31 5.96 -17.69
C GLN A 411 -20.16 5.27 -18.42
N SER A 412 -19.60 5.97 -19.40
CA SER A 412 -18.38 5.56 -20.08
C SER A 412 -17.50 6.77 -20.38
N ILE A 413 -16.22 6.65 -20.10
CA ILE A 413 -15.20 7.61 -20.57
C ILE A 413 -14.67 7.21 -21.96
N ARG A 414 -15.04 6.04 -22.50
CA ARG A 414 -14.57 5.59 -23.81
C ARG A 414 -15.17 6.42 -24.93
N ARG A 415 -14.43 6.55 -26.04
CA ARG A 415 -14.94 7.18 -27.27
C ARG A 415 -15.97 6.26 -27.92
N SER A 416 -17.08 6.84 -28.37
CA SER A 416 -18.12 6.16 -29.16
C SER A 416 -18.72 4.92 -28.49
N ASP A 417 -18.97 4.99 -27.18
CA ASP A 417 -19.47 3.86 -26.39
C ASP A 417 -21.00 3.86 -26.19
N ASP A 418 -21.73 4.62 -27.02
CA ASP A 418 -23.19 4.78 -26.96
C ASP A 418 -23.93 3.44 -27.08
N GLU A 419 -23.46 2.52 -27.93
CA GLU A 419 -24.07 1.20 -28.07
C GLU A 419 -24.02 0.39 -26.76
N TRP A 420 -22.90 0.45 -26.03
CA TRP A 420 -22.78 -0.21 -24.73
C TRP A 420 -23.70 0.45 -23.69
N LEU A 421 -23.79 1.78 -23.68
CA LEU A 421 -24.67 2.52 -22.79
C LEU A 421 -26.14 2.12 -23.02
N ASP A 422 -26.59 2.13 -24.27
CA ASP A 422 -27.97 1.85 -24.63
C ASP A 422 -28.34 0.37 -24.46
N SER A 423 -27.41 -0.55 -24.76
CA SER A 423 -27.60 -1.99 -24.50
C SER A 423 -27.63 -2.31 -23.00
N THR A 424 -26.77 -1.69 -22.20
CA THR A 424 -26.75 -1.85 -20.75
C THR A 424 -28.03 -1.29 -20.12
N ALA A 425 -28.48 -0.11 -20.56
CA ALA A 425 -29.75 0.48 -20.10
C ALA A 425 -30.93 -0.47 -20.38
N ARG A 426 -31.04 -0.98 -21.62
CA ARG A 426 -32.09 -1.95 -21.99
C ARG A 426 -32.03 -3.20 -21.12
N ARG A 427 -30.83 -3.75 -20.89
CA ARG A 427 -30.64 -4.94 -20.05
C ARG A 427 -31.08 -4.72 -18.60
N LEU A 428 -30.83 -3.53 -18.03
CA LEU A 428 -31.30 -3.19 -16.70
C LEU A 428 -32.82 -3.01 -16.64
N VAL A 429 -33.44 -2.36 -17.65
CA VAL A 429 -34.92 -2.27 -17.75
C VAL A 429 -35.55 -3.65 -17.80
N GLU A 430 -35.04 -4.53 -18.66
CA GLU A 430 -35.55 -5.89 -18.82
C GLU A 430 -35.39 -6.73 -17.56
N PHE A 431 -34.30 -6.53 -16.83
CA PHE A 431 -34.07 -7.19 -15.55
C PHE A 431 -35.03 -6.67 -14.46
N SER A 432 -35.25 -5.35 -14.37
CA SER A 432 -36.16 -4.75 -13.39
C SER A 432 -37.62 -5.22 -13.55
N LYS A 433 -38.05 -5.55 -14.78
CA LYS A 433 -39.38 -6.13 -15.05
C LYS A 433 -39.54 -7.57 -14.55
N HIS A 434 -38.43 -8.31 -14.41
CA HIS A 434 -38.42 -9.72 -14.04
C HIS A 434 -37.28 -10.01 -13.06
N PRO A 435 -37.36 -9.49 -11.83
CA PRO A 435 -36.32 -9.66 -10.83
C PRO A 435 -36.11 -11.15 -10.53
N GLY A 436 -34.87 -11.63 -10.67
CA GLY A 436 -34.46 -12.97 -10.23
C GLY A 436 -34.35 -14.07 -11.29
N LEU A 437 -35.00 -13.94 -12.47
CA LEU A 437 -34.96 -15.01 -13.50
C LEU A 437 -34.20 -14.60 -14.77
N ASN A 438 -34.35 -13.35 -15.22
CA ASN A 438 -33.89 -12.97 -16.56
C ASN A 438 -32.37 -12.96 -16.72
N ASN A 439 -31.59 -12.40 -15.79
CA ASN A 439 -30.13 -12.39 -15.99
C ASN A 439 -29.52 -13.79 -16.02
N ILE A 440 -30.00 -14.69 -15.15
CA ILE A 440 -29.55 -16.07 -15.13
C ILE A 440 -30.05 -16.80 -16.39
N LEU A 441 -31.30 -16.57 -16.82
CA LEU A 441 -31.85 -17.13 -18.05
C LEU A 441 -31.11 -16.63 -19.30
N PHE A 442 -30.88 -15.32 -19.46
CA PHE A 442 -30.08 -14.70 -20.52
C PHE A 442 -28.67 -15.29 -20.57
N LYS A 443 -28.05 -15.50 -19.40
CA LYS A 443 -26.76 -16.16 -19.27
C LYS A 443 -26.83 -17.63 -19.72
N LEU A 444 -27.83 -18.39 -19.27
CA LEU A 444 -28.05 -19.81 -19.63
C LEU A 444 -28.41 -20.03 -21.11
N THR A 445 -29.12 -19.08 -21.74
CA THR A 445 -29.52 -19.15 -23.15
C THR A 445 -28.44 -18.67 -24.10
N GLY A 446 -27.43 -17.93 -23.60
CA GLY A 446 -26.24 -17.60 -24.35
C GLY A 446 -25.40 -18.86 -24.60
N THR A 447 -25.06 -19.13 -25.87
CA THR A 447 -24.40 -20.35 -26.35
C THR A 447 -22.93 -20.51 -25.94
N SER A 448 -22.46 -19.87 -24.85
CA SER A 448 -21.04 -19.83 -24.48
C SER A 448 -20.79 -19.89 -22.97
N GLN A 449 -21.52 -20.76 -22.25
CA GLN A 449 -21.26 -21.02 -20.83
C GLN A 449 -20.48 -22.30 -20.59
N THR A 450 -19.61 -22.28 -19.58
CA THR A 450 -18.99 -23.52 -19.08
C THR A 450 -20.00 -24.30 -18.21
N PRO A 451 -19.89 -25.64 -18.10
CA PRO A 451 -20.72 -26.44 -17.20
C PRO A 451 -20.71 -25.94 -15.73
N ALA A 452 -19.57 -25.44 -15.26
CA ALA A 452 -19.42 -24.87 -13.92
C ALA A 452 -20.23 -23.57 -13.73
N GLU A 453 -20.18 -22.66 -14.73
CA GLU A 453 -20.98 -21.42 -14.72
C GLU A 453 -22.49 -21.73 -14.70
N ARG A 454 -22.91 -22.77 -15.45
CA ARG A 454 -24.29 -23.26 -15.47
C ARG A 454 -24.71 -23.84 -14.12
N ALA A 455 -23.86 -24.64 -13.48
CA ALA A 455 -24.13 -25.20 -12.15
C ALA A 455 -24.27 -24.09 -11.08
N ASN A 456 -23.36 -23.12 -11.08
CA ASN A 456 -23.40 -21.96 -10.17
C ASN A 456 -24.69 -21.15 -10.30
N ASN A 457 -25.15 -20.95 -11.53
CA ASN A 457 -26.41 -20.29 -11.84
C ASN A 457 -27.62 -21.04 -11.27
N ILE A 458 -27.65 -22.37 -11.41
CA ILE A 458 -28.71 -23.23 -10.87
C ILE A 458 -28.74 -23.17 -9.35
N LEU A 459 -27.58 -23.18 -8.69
CA LEU A 459 -27.50 -23.08 -7.22
C LEU A 459 -28.15 -21.80 -6.70
N ARG A 460 -27.89 -20.65 -7.35
CA ARG A 460 -28.46 -19.35 -6.95
C ARG A 460 -29.96 -19.24 -7.17
N MET A 461 -30.51 -20.02 -8.10
CA MET A 461 -31.96 -20.11 -8.30
C MET A 461 -32.63 -21.02 -7.27
N LYS A 462 -31.92 -22.05 -6.81
CA LYS A 462 -32.48 -23.11 -5.95
C LYS A 462 -32.42 -22.78 -4.47
N TYR A 463 -31.40 -22.05 -4.03
CA TYR A 463 -31.10 -21.81 -2.62
C TYR A 463 -31.17 -20.33 -2.29
N SER A 464 -31.67 -20.02 -1.10
CA SER A 464 -31.64 -18.68 -0.51
C SER A 464 -30.22 -18.24 -0.18
N GLN A 465 -30.05 -16.94 0.06
CA GLN A 465 -28.75 -16.38 0.45
C GLN A 465 -28.21 -16.99 1.75
N ASP A 466 -29.08 -17.27 2.73
CA ASP A 466 -28.68 -17.84 4.02
C ASP A 466 -28.27 -19.32 3.85
N GLU A 467 -29.01 -20.10 3.06
CA GLU A 467 -28.66 -21.51 2.75
C GLU A 467 -27.33 -21.61 1.99
N LEU A 468 -27.11 -20.75 0.98
CA LEU A 468 -25.85 -20.70 0.23
C LEU A 468 -24.68 -20.34 1.14
N THR A 469 -24.89 -19.42 2.07
CA THR A 469 -23.87 -19.04 3.05
C THR A 469 -23.53 -20.23 3.93
N ASN A 470 -24.54 -20.91 4.50
CA ASN A 470 -24.32 -22.07 5.36
C ASN A 470 -23.53 -23.16 4.63
N MET A 471 -23.87 -23.47 3.37
CA MET A 471 -23.11 -24.42 2.54
C MET A 471 -21.65 -23.99 2.29
N VAL A 472 -21.41 -22.67 2.15
CA VAL A 472 -20.07 -22.13 1.91
C VAL A 472 -19.18 -22.26 3.15
N VAL A 473 -19.77 -22.04 4.32
CA VAL A 473 -19.05 -22.01 5.61
C VAL A 473 -19.07 -23.35 6.34
N GLU A 474 -19.86 -24.31 5.86
CA GLU A 474 -19.94 -25.67 6.39
C GLU A 474 -18.53 -26.27 6.52
N HIS A 475 -18.22 -26.84 7.69
CA HIS A 475 -16.91 -27.41 8.03
C HIS A 475 -15.72 -26.43 8.00
N SER A 476 -15.95 -25.13 8.12
CA SER A 476 -14.84 -24.19 8.28
C SER A 476 -14.25 -24.20 9.70
N GLU A 477 -12.96 -23.96 9.79
CA GLU A 477 -12.20 -23.92 11.05
C GLU A 477 -11.84 -22.48 11.39
N ILE A 478 -12.09 -22.07 12.62
CA ILE A 478 -11.78 -20.72 13.10
C ILE A 478 -10.60 -20.79 14.06
N VAL A 479 -9.54 -20.08 13.72
CA VAL A 479 -8.33 -19.96 14.53
C VAL A 479 -8.24 -18.54 15.04
N THR A 480 -8.54 -18.34 16.32
CA THR A 480 -8.45 -17.04 17.00
C THR A 480 -7.05 -16.79 17.56
N PRO A 481 -6.65 -15.53 17.78
CA PRO A 481 -5.39 -15.20 18.43
C PRO A 481 -5.23 -15.88 19.78
N ASN A 482 -4.04 -16.41 20.07
CA ASN A 482 -3.74 -16.99 21.37
C ASN A 482 -3.78 -15.90 22.46
N LYS A 483 -4.68 -16.08 23.44
CA LYS A 483 -4.91 -15.12 24.53
C LYS A 483 -3.63 -14.75 25.30
N ALA A 484 -2.79 -15.73 25.63
CA ALA A 484 -1.56 -15.47 26.38
C ALA A 484 -0.57 -14.64 25.53
N ARG A 485 -0.39 -15.00 24.26
CA ARG A 485 0.47 -14.26 23.32
C ARG A 485 -0.04 -12.84 23.06
N TYR A 486 -1.34 -12.66 22.88
CA TYR A 486 -1.94 -11.34 22.70
C TYR A 486 -1.77 -10.46 23.94
N THR A 487 -1.97 -11.04 25.14
CA THR A 487 -1.73 -10.33 26.41
C THR A 487 -0.26 -9.89 26.56
N GLN A 488 0.69 -10.72 26.12
CA GLN A 488 2.11 -10.35 26.10
C GLN A 488 2.39 -9.18 25.13
N LYS A 489 1.77 -9.17 23.93
CA LYS A 489 1.87 -8.04 22.99
C LYS A 489 1.37 -6.74 23.65
N ILE A 490 0.23 -6.78 24.34
CA ILE A 490 -0.31 -5.62 25.08
C ILE A 490 0.67 -5.13 26.15
N SER A 491 1.22 -6.04 26.97
CA SER A 491 2.20 -5.66 28.00
C SER A 491 3.44 -4.98 27.39
N ARG A 492 3.91 -5.45 26.23
CA ARG A 492 5.02 -4.82 25.51
C ARG A 492 4.68 -3.43 24.97
N CYS A 493 3.47 -3.24 24.42
CA CYS A 493 3.00 -1.91 24.02
C CYS A 493 2.99 -0.93 25.18
N LYS A 494 2.52 -1.35 26.37
CA LYS A 494 2.54 -0.51 27.59
C LYS A 494 3.96 -0.09 27.98
N GLN A 495 4.90 -1.04 27.97
CA GLN A 495 6.31 -0.74 28.25
C GLN A 495 6.89 0.31 27.28
N TYR A 496 6.55 0.24 25.99
CA TYR A 496 6.98 1.26 25.02
C TYR A 496 6.36 2.63 25.28
N LEU A 497 5.07 2.68 25.63
CA LEU A 497 4.39 3.93 25.99
C LEU A 497 4.93 4.56 27.28
N GLU A 498 5.42 3.75 28.22
CA GLU A 498 6.08 4.22 29.45
C GLU A 498 7.51 4.72 29.18
N ALA A 499 8.22 4.11 28.22
CA ALA A 499 9.61 4.40 27.90
C ALA A 499 9.80 5.55 26.88
N SER A 500 8.76 5.91 26.12
CA SER A 500 8.78 7.00 25.13
C SER A 500 7.73 8.05 25.49
N ASN A 501 8.03 9.33 25.27
CA ASN A 501 7.09 10.44 25.50
C ASN A 501 5.72 10.18 24.82
N PRO A 502 4.61 10.74 25.33
CA PRO A 502 3.28 10.13 25.22
C PRO A 502 2.74 10.02 23.79
N GLY A 503 2.17 8.85 23.47
CA GLY A 503 1.45 8.56 22.23
C GLY A 503 0.39 7.47 22.43
N GLU A 504 -0.30 7.10 21.35
CA GLU A 504 -1.28 6.00 21.32
C GLU A 504 -0.77 4.89 20.39
N LEU A 505 -0.95 3.62 20.80
CA LEU A 505 -0.59 2.45 19.99
C LEU A 505 -1.82 1.57 19.78
N HIS A 506 -2.21 1.38 18.52
CA HIS A 506 -3.31 0.51 18.13
C HIS A 506 -2.74 -0.87 17.80
N LEU A 507 -3.03 -1.85 18.66
CA LEU A 507 -2.65 -3.24 18.45
C LEU A 507 -3.83 -4.02 17.87
N ALA A 508 -3.59 -4.73 16.77
CA ALA A 508 -4.52 -5.68 16.18
C ALA A 508 -3.89 -7.09 16.08
N ASP A 509 -4.73 -8.11 15.98
CA ASP A 509 -4.31 -9.48 15.69
C ASP A 509 -5.33 -10.15 14.76
N GLN A 510 -4.90 -11.20 14.08
CA GLN A 510 -5.68 -11.83 13.02
C GLN A 510 -6.45 -13.05 13.52
N THR A 511 -7.75 -13.10 13.19
CA THR A 511 -8.54 -14.34 13.26
C THR A 511 -8.57 -14.97 11.86
N VAL A 512 -8.13 -16.21 11.75
CA VAL A 512 -8.09 -16.94 10.47
C VAL A 512 -9.28 -17.87 10.38
N ILE A 513 -10.08 -17.73 9.31
CA ILE A 513 -11.20 -18.62 9.00
C ILE A 513 -10.78 -19.48 7.81
N LYS A 514 -10.53 -20.77 8.05
CA LYS A 514 -10.18 -21.73 7.00
C LYS A 514 -11.45 -22.33 6.43
N LEU A 515 -11.75 -21.97 5.18
CA LEU A 515 -12.92 -22.47 4.46
C LEU A 515 -12.62 -23.85 3.82
N PRO A 516 -13.63 -24.71 3.64
CA PRO A 516 -13.46 -26.01 2.99
C PRO A 516 -12.86 -25.87 1.59
N ALA A 517 -11.97 -26.80 1.23
CA ALA A 517 -11.29 -26.79 -0.06
C ALA A 517 -12.30 -26.80 -1.22
N CYS A 518 -12.10 -25.90 -2.18
CA CYS A 518 -12.91 -25.81 -3.38
C CYS A 518 -12.09 -26.27 -4.58
N LYS A 519 -12.57 -27.30 -5.29
CA LYS A 519 -11.90 -27.83 -6.49
C LYS A 519 -12.25 -27.08 -7.79
N ASP A 520 -13.25 -26.21 -7.76
CA ASP A 520 -13.80 -25.52 -8.93
C ASP A 520 -13.61 -24.00 -8.81
N ASP A 521 -12.86 -23.39 -9.73
CA ASP A 521 -12.57 -21.94 -9.72
C ASP A 521 -13.85 -21.07 -9.79
N GLY A 522 -14.89 -21.55 -10.47
CA GLY A 522 -16.19 -20.90 -10.52
C GLY A 522 -16.87 -20.87 -9.15
N TRP A 523 -16.83 -21.96 -8.39
CA TRP A 523 -17.36 -22.00 -7.02
C TRP A 523 -16.54 -21.10 -6.08
N LEU A 524 -15.22 -21.02 -6.26
CA LEU A 524 -14.37 -20.10 -5.49
C LEU A 524 -14.74 -18.63 -5.72
N LYS A 525 -15.02 -18.25 -6.98
CA LYS A 525 -15.49 -16.90 -7.33
C LYS A 525 -16.85 -16.60 -6.70
N LEU A 526 -17.79 -17.55 -6.76
CA LEU A 526 -19.12 -17.40 -6.19
C LEU A 526 -19.11 -17.32 -4.66
N ARG A 527 -18.21 -18.07 -4.01
CA ARG A 527 -18.04 -18.09 -2.56
C ARG A 527 -17.86 -16.70 -1.96
N ALA A 528 -16.92 -15.91 -2.49
CA ALA A 528 -16.65 -14.58 -1.96
C ALA A 528 -17.83 -13.61 -2.15
N TRP A 529 -18.57 -13.73 -3.26
CA TRP A 529 -19.77 -12.93 -3.48
C TRP A 529 -20.90 -13.28 -2.51
N ILE A 530 -21.09 -14.58 -2.21
CA ILE A 530 -22.05 -15.04 -1.20
C ILE A 530 -21.69 -14.44 0.16
N LEU A 531 -20.42 -14.55 0.58
CA LEU A 531 -19.96 -14.02 1.86
C LEU A 531 -20.11 -12.50 1.95
N TYR A 532 -19.81 -11.76 0.88
CA TYR A 532 -20.04 -10.31 0.84
C TYR A 532 -21.50 -9.93 1.06
N LYS A 533 -22.43 -10.57 0.33
CA LYS A 533 -23.87 -10.27 0.48
C LYS A 533 -24.36 -10.59 1.89
N GLN A 534 -23.84 -11.66 2.50
CA GLN A 534 -24.17 -11.97 3.89
C GLN A 534 -23.59 -10.94 4.87
N LEU A 535 -22.34 -10.51 4.67
CA LEU A 535 -21.72 -9.47 5.48
C LEU A 535 -22.52 -8.16 5.40
N ALA A 536 -22.94 -7.76 4.20
CA ALA A 536 -23.75 -6.56 3.99
C ALA A 536 -25.12 -6.64 4.67
N LYS A 537 -25.72 -7.84 4.75
CA LYS A 537 -26.99 -8.10 5.45
C LYS A 537 -26.84 -8.07 6.97
N LEU A 538 -25.78 -8.66 7.51
CA LEU A 538 -25.59 -8.81 8.96
C LEU A 538 -25.01 -7.54 9.59
N ALA A 539 -23.99 -6.94 8.97
CA ALA A 539 -23.28 -5.78 9.48
C ALA A 539 -23.18 -4.68 8.43
N PRO A 540 -24.28 -3.98 8.13
CA PRO A 540 -24.27 -2.90 7.15
C PRO A 540 -23.41 -1.73 7.67
N GLY A 541 -22.28 -1.48 7.00
CA GLY A 541 -21.43 -0.32 7.26
C GLY A 541 -21.70 0.82 6.28
N PRO A 542 -21.45 2.09 6.66
CA PRO A 542 -21.57 3.24 5.76
C PRO A 542 -20.65 3.13 4.54
N TYR A 543 -19.52 2.44 4.68
CA TYR A 543 -18.60 2.16 3.59
C TYR A 543 -18.44 0.65 3.45
N SER A 544 -18.87 0.06 2.34
CA SER A 544 -18.62 -1.38 2.08
C SER A 544 -17.98 -1.58 0.73
N ALA A 545 -17.20 -2.64 0.62
CA ALA A 545 -16.52 -2.97 -0.61
C ALA A 545 -16.54 -4.48 -0.88
N TYR A 546 -16.78 -4.83 -2.13
CA TYR A 546 -16.43 -6.11 -2.72
C TYR A 546 -15.36 -5.86 -3.77
N VAL A 547 -14.25 -6.59 -3.70
CA VAL A 547 -13.19 -6.64 -4.71
C VAL A 547 -13.05 -8.09 -5.13
N GLY A 548 -13.41 -8.41 -6.37
CA GLY A 548 -13.28 -9.74 -6.94
C GLY A 548 -12.29 -9.71 -8.08
N LEU A 549 -11.00 -9.78 -7.78
CA LEU A 549 -9.94 -9.94 -8.78
C LEU A 549 -9.51 -11.41 -8.86
N GLU A 550 -8.66 -11.73 -9.84
CA GLU A 550 -8.28 -13.12 -10.13
C GLU A 550 -7.57 -13.78 -8.95
N LYS A 551 -6.57 -13.09 -8.38
CA LYS A 551 -5.75 -13.59 -7.27
C LYS A 551 -6.22 -13.10 -5.90
N VAL A 552 -6.83 -11.92 -5.83
CA VAL A 552 -7.22 -11.29 -4.57
C VAL A 552 -8.72 -11.06 -4.52
N ARG A 553 -9.32 -11.43 -3.38
CA ARG A 553 -10.73 -11.18 -3.08
C ARG A 553 -10.82 -10.46 -1.74
N VAL A 554 -11.41 -9.28 -1.73
CA VAL A 554 -11.62 -8.48 -0.51
C VAL A 554 -13.11 -8.25 -0.33
N ILE A 555 -13.59 -8.51 0.89
CA ILE A 555 -14.93 -8.11 1.32
C ILE A 555 -14.76 -7.23 2.55
N SER A 556 -15.47 -6.11 2.60
CA SER A 556 -15.29 -5.12 3.66
C SER A 556 -16.60 -4.45 4.02
N SER A 557 -16.75 -4.15 5.31
CA SER A 557 -17.78 -3.29 5.88
C SER A 557 -17.11 -2.39 6.93
N SER A 558 -16.82 -1.15 6.54
CA SER A 558 -16.11 -0.13 7.32
C SER A 558 -17.06 0.94 7.83
N LEU A 559 -16.79 1.43 9.03
CA LEU A 559 -17.48 2.57 9.64
C LEU A 559 -16.85 3.90 9.26
N GLU A 560 -15.60 3.88 8.82
CA GLU A 560 -14.77 5.06 8.75
C GLU A 560 -14.30 5.37 7.33
N ARG A 561 -14.13 6.66 7.10
CA ARG A 561 -13.53 7.20 5.89
C ARG A 561 -12.24 7.91 6.24
N HIS A 562 -11.13 7.30 5.83
CA HIS A 562 -9.81 7.84 6.08
C HIS A 562 -9.65 9.24 5.46
N ILE A 563 -9.79 9.35 4.14
CA ILE A 563 -9.60 10.60 3.39
C ILE A 563 -10.62 10.67 2.23
N GLN A 564 -11.15 11.86 1.97
CA GLN A 564 -11.84 12.19 0.72
C GLN A 564 -11.18 13.42 0.10
N TRP A 565 -11.02 13.39 -1.22
CA TRP A 565 -10.64 14.56 -2.01
C TRP A 565 -11.69 14.78 -3.10
N ASP A 566 -12.28 15.97 -3.14
CA ASP A 566 -13.26 16.33 -4.17
C ASP A 566 -12.64 17.05 -5.38
N ARG A 567 -13.48 17.32 -6.39
CA ARG A 567 -13.09 17.99 -7.63
C ARG A 567 -12.77 19.47 -7.46
N ALA A 568 -13.21 20.09 -6.37
CA ALA A 568 -12.90 21.47 -6.00
C ALA A 568 -11.59 21.56 -5.20
N HIS A 569 -10.83 20.46 -5.16
CA HIS A 569 -9.61 20.30 -4.41
C HIS A 569 -9.77 20.35 -2.90
N LYS A 570 -10.99 20.20 -2.37
CA LYS A 570 -11.23 20.14 -0.93
C LYS A 570 -10.87 18.75 -0.40
N VAL A 571 -10.02 18.71 0.61
CA VAL A 571 -9.66 17.50 1.34
C VAL A 571 -10.46 17.44 2.64
N GLU A 572 -11.14 16.32 2.86
CA GLU A 572 -11.83 16.01 4.11
C GLU A 572 -11.23 14.76 4.73
N VAL A 573 -10.69 14.91 5.94
CA VAL A 573 -10.29 13.80 6.81
C VAL A 573 -11.32 13.75 7.91
N LYS A 574 -12.01 12.62 8.04
CA LYS A 574 -12.92 12.36 9.17
C LYS A 574 -12.29 11.25 9.99
N PRO A 575 -11.33 11.56 10.88
CA PRO A 575 -10.95 10.56 11.87
C PRO A 575 -12.21 10.24 12.67
N ALA A 576 -12.45 8.97 12.97
CA ALA A 576 -13.31 8.71 14.11
C ALA A 576 -12.67 9.44 15.28
N GLU A 577 -13.35 10.45 15.81
CA GLU A 577 -13.17 10.72 17.23
C GLU A 577 -13.31 9.38 17.89
N SER A 578 -12.32 9.00 18.73
CA SER A 578 -12.43 7.80 19.54
C SER A 578 -13.83 7.83 20.12
N SER A 579 -14.70 6.99 19.57
CA SER A 579 -16.05 6.81 20.05
C SER A 579 -15.78 6.31 21.45
N GLY A 580 -15.80 7.22 22.44
CA GLY A 580 -15.23 6.96 23.75
C GLY A 580 -15.77 5.62 24.18
N ALA A 581 -14.89 4.62 24.21
CA ALA A 581 -15.28 3.23 24.02
C ALA A 581 -16.16 2.80 25.18
N LYS A 582 -17.46 3.07 25.06
CA LYS A 582 -18.48 2.34 25.77
C LYS A 582 -18.60 1.06 24.97
N ALA A 583 -18.39 -0.07 25.63
CA ALA A 583 -18.72 -1.40 25.11
C ALA A 583 -20.19 -1.53 24.64
N ASP A 584 -20.97 -0.46 24.78
CA ASP A 584 -22.36 -0.30 24.37
C ASP A 584 -22.55 0.48 23.06
N ASP A 585 -21.50 0.79 22.27
CA ASP A 585 -21.73 1.30 20.91
C ASP A 585 -22.50 0.23 20.11
N PRO A 586 -23.78 0.48 19.78
CA PRO A 586 -24.65 -0.52 19.19
C PRO A 586 -24.15 -0.96 17.81
N HIS A 587 -23.35 -0.14 17.11
CA HIS A 587 -22.82 -0.47 15.79
C HIS A 587 -21.59 -1.36 15.88
N LEU A 588 -20.67 -1.10 16.82
CA LEU A 588 -19.52 -1.97 17.09
C LEU A 588 -19.96 -3.32 17.66
N LYS A 589 -20.95 -3.30 18.56
CA LYS A 589 -21.58 -4.52 19.06
C LYS A 589 -22.31 -5.29 17.96
N ALA A 590 -23.06 -4.63 17.08
CA ALA A 590 -23.71 -5.29 15.94
C ALA A 590 -22.69 -5.89 14.96
N LEU A 591 -21.56 -5.22 14.70
CA LEU A 591 -20.47 -5.75 13.90
C LEU A 591 -19.82 -6.96 14.57
N SER A 592 -19.51 -6.87 15.86
CA SER A 592 -18.96 -7.97 16.66
C SER A 592 -19.92 -9.16 16.69
N ASP A 593 -21.19 -8.94 17.01
CA ASP A 593 -22.26 -9.95 17.05
C ASP A 593 -22.49 -10.56 15.65
N SER A 594 -22.32 -9.79 14.58
CA SER A 594 -22.45 -10.28 13.20
C SER A 594 -21.26 -11.10 12.75
N PHE A 595 -20.05 -10.69 13.14
CA PHE A 595 -18.86 -11.51 12.97
C PHE A 595 -19.00 -12.78 13.79
N GLU A 596 -19.46 -12.67 15.04
CA GLU A 596 -19.79 -13.80 15.90
C GLU A 596 -20.86 -14.70 15.27
N ARG A 597 -21.91 -14.17 14.63
CA ARG A 597 -22.93 -14.95 13.92
C ARG A 597 -22.41 -15.61 12.66
N LEU A 598 -21.57 -14.93 11.87
CA LEU A 598 -20.85 -15.53 10.76
C LEU A 598 -19.95 -16.67 11.25
N THR A 599 -19.33 -16.52 12.43
CA THR A 599 -18.52 -17.57 13.07
C THR A 599 -19.32 -18.61 13.86
N THR A 600 -20.55 -18.31 14.26
CA THR A 600 -21.43 -19.23 15.02
C THR A 600 -22.22 -20.09 14.07
N ALA A 601 -22.64 -19.56 12.91
CA ALA A 601 -23.13 -20.37 11.78
C ALA A 601 -22.07 -21.41 11.34
N VAL A 602 -20.79 -21.12 11.55
CA VAL A 602 -19.68 -22.06 11.36
C VAL A 602 -19.59 -23.08 12.50
N ALA A 603 -19.85 -22.66 13.74
CA ALA A 603 -19.64 -23.48 14.95
C ALA A 603 -20.85 -24.33 15.38
N SER A 604 -22.08 -23.93 15.05
CA SER A 604 -23.34 -24.53 15.54
C SER A 604 -23.62 -25.96 15.05
N ASP A 605 -22.84 -26.46 14.08
CA ASP A 605 -22.99 -27.84 13.58
C ASP A 605 -22.15 -28.87 14.33
N HIS A 606 -21.20 -28.46 15.19
CA HIS A 606 -20.50 -29.40 16.05
C HIS A 606 -21.38 -29.98 17.18
N GLU A 607 -22.45 -29.28 17.60
CA GLU A 607 -23.39 -29.78 18.61
C GLU A 607 -24.56 -30.58 18.02
N ASN A 608 -25.05 -30.22 16.82
CA ASN A 608 -26.15 -30.96 16.15
C ASN A 608 -25.72 -32.33 15.62
N ILE A 609 -24.46 -32.51 15.21
CA ILE A 609 -23.93 -33.82 14.77
C ILE A 609 -23.79 -34.80 15.96
N ASN A 610 -23.55 -34.31 17.17
CA ASN A 610 -23.48 -35.17 18.37
C ASN A 610 -24.85 -35.54 18.93
N GLN A 611 -25.89 -34.72 18.74
CA GLN A 611 -27.25 -35.08 19.15
C GLN A 611 -27.95 -36.03 18.16
N GLN A 612 -27.68 -35.93 16.84
CA GLN A 612 -28.24 -36.89 15.87
C GLN A 612 -27.52 -38.25 15.82
N ARG A 613 -26.24 -38.33 16.25
CA ARG A 613 -25.53 -39.62 16.40
C ARG A 613 -25.88 -40.38 17.69
N GLY A 614 -26.48 -39.72 18.69
CA GLY A 614 -26.85 -40.34 19.97
C GLY A 614 -28.18 -41.12 20.00
N ASN A 615 -29.08 -40.88 19.04
CA ASN A 615 -30.44 -41.45 19.06
C ASN A 615 -30.76 -42.45 17.94
N GLY A 616 -29.75 -42.87 17.15
CA GLY A 616 -29.93 -43.69 15.95
C GLY A 616 -29.36 -45.11 16.00
N ALA A 617 -29.16 -45.73 17.18
CA ALA A 617 -28.58 -47.08 17.25
C ALA A 617 -29.21 -47.97 18.32
N ARG A 618 -30.51 -48.28 18.18
CA ARG A 618 -31.12 -49.49 18.75
C ARG A 618 -32.25 -49.96 17.83
N LYS A 619 -31.91 -50.84 16.87
CA LYS A 619 -32.72 -51.99 16.44
C LYS A 619 -32.10 -52.67 15.22
N GLY A 620 -31.80 -53.96 15.39
CA GLY A 620 -31.99 -54.96 14.33
C GLY A 620 -30.75 -55.46 13.60
N GLY A 621 -30.51 -56.77 13.71
CA GLY A 621 -30.18 -57.56 12.52
C GLY A 621 -28.83 -58.29 12.49
N SER A 622 -28.84 -59.49 13.05
CA SER A 622 -28.00 -60.67 12.78
C SER A 622 -27.25 -60.73 11.43
N GLY A 623 -26.01 -61.22 11.46
CA GLY A 623 -25.34 -61.78 10.27
C GLY A 623 -23.87 -62.16 10.47
N ARG A 624 -23.61 -63.46 10.64
CA ARG A 624 -22.35 -64.24 10.43
C ARG A 624 -21.43 -63.67 9.32
N SER A 625 -20.11 -63.87 9.24
CA SER A 625 -19.13 -64.73 9.91
C SER A 625 -17.72 -64.46 9.32
N ASN A 626 -16.70 -64.76 10.12
CA ASN A 626 -15.38 -65.32 9.78
C ASN A 626 -14.24 -64.46 9.23
N ASP A 627 -13.15 -64.52 10.03
CA ASP A 627 -11.79 -64.92 9.67
C ASP A 627 -10.92 -63.93 8.88
N ASN A 628 -9.63 -63.71 9.16
CA ASN A 628 -8.70 -64.11 10.22
C ASN A 628 -7.38 -63.34 9.95
N THR A 629 -6.41 -63.46 10.87
CA THR A 629 -4.98 -63.06 10.79
C THR A 629 -4.72 -61.56 11.02
N GLY A 630 -3.86 -61.09 11.93
CA GLY A 630 -2.78 -61.66 12.75
C GLY A 630 -1.88 -60.46 13.11
N SER A 631 -1.93 -59.95 14.35
CA SER A 631 -0.94 -60.19 15.42
C SER A 631 0.43 -59.51 15.25
N HIS A 632 0.68 -58.44 16.02
CA HIS A 632 1.71 -58.33 17.08
C HIS A 632 1.86 -56.86 17.54
N VAL A 633 1.46 -56.51 18.77
CA VAL A 633 2.23 -56.52 20.05
C VAL A 633 3.31 -55.42 20.12
N TYR A 634 3.05 -54.37 20.91
CA TYR A 634 3.71 -54.20 22.21
C TYR A 634 2.94 -53.22 23.10
N SER A 635 2.59 -53.73 24.27
CA SER A 635 2.03 -53.06 25.44
C SER A 635 3.14 -52.43 26.27
N ARG A 636 2.84 -51.30 26.93
CA ARG A 636 3.26 -51.10 28.32
C ARG A 636 2.32 -50.12 29.04
N GLU A 637 1.47 -50.73 29.84
CA GLU A 637 0.82 -50.13 31.00
C GLU A 637 1.88 -49.68 32.00
N ILE A 638 1.70 -48.50 32.60
CA ILE A 638 1.73 -48.33 34.06
C ILE A 638 0.62 -47.34 34.39
N GLY A 639 -0.43 -47.82 35.05
CA GLY A 639 -1.41 -46.98 35.73
C GLY A 639 -1.16 -47.00 37.24
N SER A 640 -1.53 -45.92 37.91
CA SER A 640 -2.32 -45.90 39.16
C SER A 640 -2.37 -44.43 39.61
N LYS A 641 -3.51 -43.76 39.53
CA LYS A 641 -4.66 -43.82 40.46
C LYS A 641 -4.52 -42.85 41.64
N ASP A 642 -5.66 -42.23 41.89
CA ASP A 642 -6.17 -41.64 43.13
C ASP A 642 -5.51 -40.32 43.58
N GLY A 643 -6.23 -39.30 44.02
CA GLY A 643 -7.63 -39.21 44.40
C GLY A 643 -7.98 -37.73 44.65
N LYS A 644 -9.29 -37.48 44.68
CA LYS A 644 -9.89 -36.22 45.13
C LYS A 644 -9.61 -35.99 46.61
N ASP A 645 -9.32 -34.75 46.97
CA ASP A 645 -10.12 -33.94 47.89
C ASP A 645 -9.99 -32.47 47.48
#